data_AF-A0A3B8PNS8-F1
#
_entry.id   AF-A0A3B8PNS8-F1
#
_cell.length_a   1.000
_cell.length_b   1.000
_cell.length_c   1.000
_cell.angle_alpha   90.00
_cell.angle_beta   90.00
_cell.angle_gamma   90.00
#
_symmetry.space_group_name_H-M   'P 1'
#
loop_
_entity.id
_entity.type
_entity.pdbx_description
1 polymer ?
#
loop_
_entity_poly.entity_id
_entity_poly.type
_entity_poly.pdbx_seq_one_letter_code
_entity_poly.pdbx_strand_id
1 'polypeptide(L)'
;MADVTTQNIRNVALAGHGATGKTTLADLFLFKAGVASRAGSVDDGSSLLDTDDEEKGRKSSITSSVIQFDHNGKRLQVIDTPGFPDFIGQMIGALSAVETAVVVISAGAGIEVNTRRAFNAAGDAGLGRMILINKCDMDNVQFEELVGEIQETFGHSCVPLTLPVGIGSEFSGVVNTLDLPDDVPGDVGMDPTEVNQSLMDAIVEADEELMERYLEGEELSEAELSAGVSTAIASGTLIPIFCTSSKTDVGVEEFLDALASCSLAPADVSRSMNSGDEEVAVDAGGDTLVAQVFKTRIDPFVSKMSFIRVFSGTLEKDSSVSVPRLGKPVKIGQLLSINGAEQENVDQAVAGQIVALVKMEDLKVSDTLAADNGTKLPLIEFPQPMVGLAVEPKSQADQTKISGALQKIEDEDPTFRVDREAQTKEMVMRGMSELHLQVIENRMASRDKVEVVTRAPKIPYRETVSGSSEGSYRHKKQTGGAGQFAEVHFKVASLTQEFGEPDEFFIKANFENLRAFSYDDKHNFCFIDRVTGGSVPNNFIPAVEKGIRERMEQGVIAGFQVQDCTCELFFGKDHPVDSNETAFKTAANRCFREVFQQANPVLLEPIVQLEITVPDAHLGDITSDLNTRRGRMEGMDNAGGGFQVVKAKVPLAEVTTYSRSLSSMTGGQGSYSYEISHYEPVPPQEQGKIVAASKRRDNDEDE
;
A
#
# COMPACT_ATOMS: atom_id res chain seq x y z
N MET A 1 4.79 33.44 -21.65
CA MET A 1 4.54 32.85 -20.33
C MET A 1 3.16 33.27 -19.94
N ALA A 2 2.25 32.31 -19.77
CA ALA A 2 0.93 32.61 -19.23
C ALA A 2 1.10 33.23 -17.83
N ASP A 3 0.23 34.19 -17.48
CA ASP A 3 0.15 34.66 -16.10
C ASP A 3 -0.38 33.47 -15.27
N VAL A 4 0.46 32.92 -14.37
CA VAL A 4 0.15 31.68 -13.65
C VAL A 4 -0.86 31.98 -12.55
N THR A 5 -2.13 31.98 -12.93
CA THR A 5 -3.27 32.13 -12.02
C THR A 5 -3.93 30.78 -11.78
N THR A 6 -4.56 30.62 -10.62
CA THR A 6 -5.27 29.38 -10.23
C THR A 6 -6.22 28.88 -11.33
N GLN A 7 -6.96 29.80 -11.98
CA GLN A 7 -7.93 29.46 -13.04
C GLN A 7 -7.30 28.95 -14.35
N ASN A 8 -6.01 29.22 -14.58
CA ASN A 8 -5.31 28.81 -15.79
C ASN A 8 -4.46 27.56 -15.60
N ILE A 9 -4.41 27.01 -14.39
CA ILE A 9 -3.70 25.75 -14.10
C ILE A 9 -4.62 24.57 -14.41
N ARG A 10 -4.04 23.51 -14.97
CA ARG A 10 -4.68 22.21 -15.22
C ARG A 10 -3.79 21.11 -14.69
N ASN A 11 -4.23 20.41 -13.64
CA ASN A 11 -3.50 19.29 -13.06
C ASN A 11 -4.13 17.99 -13.53
N VAL A 12 -3.33 17.16 -14.19
CA VAL A 12 -3.80 15.95 -14.86
C VAL A 12 -2.95 14.75 -14.46
N ALA A 13 -3.57 13.61 -14.15
CA ALA A 13 -2.85 12.34 -14.03
C ALA A 13 -3.13 11.45 -15.23
N LEU A 14 -2.09 10.89 -15.85
CA LEU A 14 -2.23 9.81 -16.83
C LEU A 14 -2.22 8.48 -16.07
N ALA A 15 -3.34 7.78 -16.06
CA ALA A 15 -3.52 6.50 -15.35
C ALA A 15 -4.09 5.42 -16.27
N GLY A 16 -3.98 4.15 -15.88
CA GLY A 16 -4.47 3.02 -16.67
C GLY A 16 -3.44 1.89 -16.78
N HIS A 17 -3.77 0.84 -17.53
CA HIS A 17 -2.97 -0.39 -17.57
C HIS A 17 -1.53 -0.21 -18.12
N GLY A 18 -0.66 -1.17 -17.84
CA GLY A 18 0.69 -1.23 -18.38
C GLY A 18 0.69 -1.23 -19.91
N ALA A 19 1.74 -0.69 -20.53
CA ALA A 19 1.92 -0.69 -21.98
C ALA A 19 0.80 -0.03 -22.81
N THR A 20 -0.05 0.81 -22.23
CA THR A 20 -1.06 1.60 -22.97
C THR A 20 -0.50 2.87 -23.65
N GLY A 21 0.77 3.20 -23.41
CA GLY A 21 1.48 4.31 -24.05
C GLY A 21 1.46 5.64 -23.28
N LYS A 22 1.11 5.64 -21.99
CA LYS A 22 1.06 6.84 -21.13
C LYS A 22 2.35 7.65 -21.14
N THR A 23 3.48 7.00 -20.88
CA THR A 23 4.80 7.65 -20.82
C THR A 23 5.23 8.18 -22.19
N THR A 24 5.02 7.42 -23.26
CA THR A 24 5.28 7.87 -24.64
C THR A 24 4.43 9.09 -24.99
N LEU A 25 3.17 9.13 -24.55
CA LEU A 25 2.29 10.29 -24.74
C LEU A 25 2.81 11.51 -23.96
N ALA A 26 3.23 11.33 -22.70
CA ALA A 26 3.79 12.40 -21.89
C ALA A 26 5.13 12.95 -22.46
N ASP A 27 6.00 12.08 -23.00
CA ASP A 27 7.20 12.48 -23.74
C ASP A 27 6.83 13.31 -24.99
N LEU A 28 5.77 12.92 -25.70
CA LEU A 28 5.29 13.63 -26.89
C LEU A 28 4.69 15.00 -26.56
N PHE A 29 4.02 15.14 -25.41
CA PHE A 29 3.56 16.44 -24.91
C PHE A 29 4.72 17.40 -24.68
N LEU A 30 5.80 16.95 -24.02
CA LEU A 30 6.99 17.78 -23.82
C LEU A 30 7.62 18.23 -25.13
N PHE A 31 7.65 17.35 -26.14
CA PHE A 31 8.17 17.68 -27.46
C PHE A 31 7.30 18.71 -28.20
N LYS A 32 5.98 18.49 -28.24
CA LYS A 32 5.04 19.42 -28.90
C LYS A 32 4.99 20.78 -28.22
N ALA A 33 5.10 20.83 -26.89
CA ALA A 33 5.19 22.09 -26.15
C ALA A 33 6.55 22.81 -26.29
N GLY A 34 7.52 22.20 -27.00
CA GLY A 34 8.85 22.78 -27.22
C GLY A 34 9.76 22.75 -25.98
N VAL A 35 9.37 22.03 -24.93
CA VAL A 35 10.21 21.82 -23.74
C VAL A 35 11.34 20.84 -24.06
N ALA A 36 11.01 19.75 -24.76
CA ALA A 36 11.99 18.78 -25.23
C ALA A 36 12.35 18.99 -26.70
N SER A 37 13.62 18.79 -27.06
CA SER A 37 14.08 18.91 -28.45
C SER A 37 13.74 17.69 -29.33
N ARG A 38 13.29 16.59 -28.74
CA ARG A 38 12.90 15.35 -29.43
C ARG A 38 11.76 14.65 -28.69
N ALA A 39 10.91 13.94 -29.43
CA ALA A 39 9.96 13.00 -28.83
C ALA A 39 10.72 11.75 -28.34
N GLY A 40 10.63 11.46 -27.05
CA GLY A 40 11.14 10.23 -26.46
C GLY A 40 10.15 9.07 -26.61
N SER A 41 10.63 7.84 -26.44
CA SER A 41 9.78 6.66 -26.37
C SER A 41 10.31 5.64 -25.37
N VAL A 42 9.40 4.93 -24.71
CA VAL A 42 9.73 3.80 -23.84
C VAL A 42 10.23 2.60 -24.65
N ASP A 43 9.65 2.38 -25.84
CA ASP A 43 9.94 1.19 -26.66
C ASP A 43 11.38 1.16 -27.17
N ASP A 44 11.98 2.31 -27.45
CA ASP A 44 13.37 2.44 -27.90
C ASP A 44 14.35 2.85 -26.78
N GLY A 45 13.85 3.05 -25.56
CA GLY A 45 14.64 3.42 -24.39
C GLY A 45 15.12 4.88 -24.38
N SER A 46 14.50 5.76 -25.16
CA SER A 46 14.86 7.18 -25.28
C SER A 46 14.02 8.14 -24.43
N SER A 47 13.03 7.61 -23.69
CA SER A 47 12.13 8.38 -22.80
C SER A 47 12.87 9.35 -21.87
N LEU A 48 12.27 10.52 -21.65
CA LEU A 48 12.78 11.57 -20.76
C LEU A 48 12.27 11.40 -19.32
N LEU A 49 11.24 10.59 -19.12
CA LEU A 49 10.55 10.38 -17.85
C LEU A 49 11.08 9.16 -17.12
N ASP A 50 11.26 8.05 -17.84
CA ASP A 50 11.85 6.81 -17.33
C ASP A 50 13.37 6.97 -17.21
N THR A 51 13.80 7.59 -16.13
CA THR A 51 15.20 7.99 -15.91
C THR A 51 16.03 6.91 -15.21
N ASP A 52 15.40 6.07 -14.40
CA ASP A 52 16.04 4.99 -13.66
C ASP A 52 16.52 3.89 -14.63
N ASP A 53 17.69 3.30 -14.34
CA ASP A 53 18.24 2.19 -15.10
C ASP A 53 17.30 0.98 -15.12
N GLU A 54 16.52 0.80 -14.04
CA GLU A 54 15.55 -0.30 -13.95
C GLU A 54 14.31 -0.08 -14.83
N GLU A 55 13.81 1.16 -14.91
CA GLU A 55 12.70 1.53 -15.80
C GLU A 55 13.10 1.34 -17.27
N LYS A 56 14.30 1.81 -17.64
CA LYS A 56 14.88 1.62 -18.98
C LYS A 56 15.09 0.16 -19.33
N GLY A 57 15.57 -0.64 -18.39
CA GLY A 57 15.81 -2.07 -18.58
C GLY A 57 14.52 -2.87 -18.79
N ARG A 58 13.46 -2.51 -18.06
CA ARG A 58 12.14 -3.17 -18.15
C ARG A 58 11.25 -2.62 -19.25
N LYS A 59 11.55 -1.42 -19.76
CA LYS A 59 10.68 -0.65 -20.66
C LYS A 59 9.30 -0.44 -20.03
N SER A 60 9.29 -0.10 -18.75
CA SER A 60 8.10 0.22 -18.00
C SER A 60 8.40 1.16 -16.85
N SER A 61 7.52 2.14 -16.66
CA SER A 61 7.60 3.06 -15.53
C SER A 61 7.33 2.32 -14.22
N ILE A 62 8.11 2.69 -13.21
CA ILE A 62 8.03 2.17 -11.84
C ILE A 62 7.61 3.31 -10.92
N THR A 63 8.07 4.52 -11.18
CA THR A 63 7.79 5.72 -10.41
C THR A 63 6.93 6.68 -11.20
N SER A 64 6.07 7.44 -10.52
CA SER A 64 5.36 8.53 -11.20
C SER A 64 6.29 9.70 -11.52
N SER A 65 6.07 10.36 -12.66
CA SER A 65 6.89 11.48 -13.14
C SER A 65 6.04 12.72 -13.36
N VAL A 66 6.53 13.87 -12.92
CA VAL A 66 5.83 15.16 -13.07
C VAL A 66 6.43 15.92 -14.25
N ILE A 67 5.56 16.46 -15.11
CA ILE A 67 5.90 17.37 -16.20
C ILE A 67 4.96 18.57 -16.21
N GLN A 68 5.44 19.69 -16.73
CA GLN A 68 4.79 20.97 -16.75
C GLN A 68 5.13 21.73 -18.03
N PHE A 69 4.12 22.29 -18.67
CA PHE A 69 4.28 23.08 -19.90
C PHE A 69 3.10 24.04 -20.11
N ASP A 70 3.31 25.05 -20.97
CA ASP A 70 2.25 25.98 -21.36
C ASP A 70 1.62 25.50 -22.68
N HIS A 71 0.29 25.47 -22.75
CA HIS A 71 -0.47 25.17 -23.98
C HIS A 71 -1.77 25.99 -24.00
N ASN A 72 -2.10 26.64 -25.11
CA ASN A 72 -3.31 27.46 -25.29
C ASN A 72 -3.66 28.40 -24.12
N GLY A 73 -2.63 29.07 -23.56
CA GLY A 73 -2.81 30.01 -22.44
C GLY A 73 -3.07 29.37 -21.08
N LYS A 74 -2.99 28.04 -20.98
CA LYS A 74 -3.09 27.25 -19.74
C LYS A 74 -1.73 26.67 -19.36
N ARG A 75 -1.52 26.50 -18.06
CA ARG A 75 -0.38 25.78 -17.48
C ARG A 75 -0.81 24.35 -17.19
N LEU A 76 -0.38 23.41 -18.03
CA LEU A 76 -0.63 21.98 -17.83
C LEU A 76 0.45 21.41 -16.91
N GLN A 77 0.04 20.68 -15.88
CA GLN A 77 0.91 19.93 -14.99
C GLN A 77 0.43 18.48 -15.00
N VAL A 78 1.17 17.62 -15.71
CA VAL A 78 0.80 16.24 -15.95
C VAL A 78 1.65 15.33 -15.07
N ILE A 79 1.01 14.37 -14.41
CA ILE A 79 1.67 13.30 -13.66
C ILE A 79 1.51 12.00 -14.44
N ASP A 80 2.59 11.51 -15.03
CA ASP A 80 2.62 10.16 -15.61
C ASP A 80 2.73 9.13 -14.50
N THR A 81 1.91 8.06 -14.57
CA THR A 81 1.85 7.03 -13.53
C THR A 81 2.20 5.65 -14.06
N PRO A 82 2.83 4.78 -13.24
CA PRO A 82 3.10 3.41 -13.65
C PRO A 82 1.79 2.64 -13.84
N GLY A 83 1.74 1.79 -14.88
CA GLY A 83 0.54 1.02 -15.22
C GLY A 83 0.46 -0.37 -14.57
N PHE A 84 1.46 -0.78 -13.79
CA PHE A 84 1.51 -2.10 -13.15
C PHE A 84 0.87 -2.06 -11.75
N PRO A 85 0.10 -3.10 -11.35
CA PRO A 85 -0.56 -3.13 -10.05
C PRO A 85 0.41 -3.03 -8.88
N ASP A 86 1.63 -3.52 -9.09
CA ASP A 86 2.73 -3.56 -8.13
C ASP A 86 3.10 -2.17 -7.58
N PHE A 87 2.86 -1.11 -8.37
CA PHE A 87 3.21 0.28 -8.07
C PHE A 87 1.98 1.17 -7.89
N ILE A 88 0.86 0.60 -7.47
CA ILE A 88 -0.42 1.30 -7.27
C ILE A 88 -0.29 2.52 -6.34
N GLY A 89 0.64 2.48 -5.36
CA GLY A 89 0.91 3.61 -4.47
C GLY A 89 1.34 4.88 -5.22
N GLN A 90 2.06 4.74 -6.33
CA GLN A 90 2.48 5.88 -7.16
C GLN A 90 1.29 6.52 -7.89
N MET A 91 0.31 5.71 -8.32
CA MET A 91 -0.91 6.18 -8.95
C MET A 91 -1.82 6.89 -7.94
N ILE A 92 -2.03 6.30 -6.76
CA ILE A 92 -2.84 6.89 -5.68
C ILE A 92 -2.26 8.25 -5.25
N GLY A 93 -0.93 8.31 -5.05
CA GLY A 93 -0.24 9.56 -4.75
C GLY A 93 -0.48 10.62 -5.83
N ALA A 94 -0.40 10.25 -7.12
CA ALA A 94 -0.67 11.16 -8.23
C ALA A 94 -2.12 11.66 -8.27
N LEU A 95 -3.10 10.76 -8.11
CA LEU A 95 -4.53 11.11 -8.11
C LEU A 95 -4.88 12.09 -6.99
N SER A 96 -4.24 11.97 -5.82
CA SER A 96 -4.46 12.91 -4.71
C SER A 96 -4.09 14.36 -5.03
N ALA A 97 -3.22 14.59 -6.03
CA ALA A 97 -2.62 15.89 -6.36
C ALA A 97 -3.23 16.59 -7.58
N VAL A 98 -4.17 15.97 -8.29
CA VAL A 98 -4.71 16.46 -9.56
C VAL A 98 -6.23 16.68 -9.49
N GLU A 99 -6.78 17.41 -10.46
CA GLU A 99 -8.23 17.62 -10.58
C GLU A 99 -8.85 16.73 -11.66
N THR A 100 -8.06 16.28 -12.63
CA THR A 100 -8.52 15.45 -13.73
C THR A 100 -7.66 14.19 -13.88
N ALA A 101 -8.31 13.03 -13.98
CA ALA A 101 -7.66 11.77 -14.30
C ALA A 101 -7.98 11.36 -15.73
N VAL A 102 -6.94 11.15 -16.54
CA VAL A 102 -7.05 10.59 -17.90
C VAL A 102 -6.76 9.10 -17.81
N VAL A 103 -7.78 8.29 -18.02
CA VAL A 103 -7.70 6.83 -18.04
C VAL A 103 -7.37 6.37 -19.46
N VAL A 104 -6.12 5.96 -19.67
CA VAL A 104 -5.59 5.55 -20.97
C VAL A 104 -5.85 4.06 -21.21
N ILE A 105 -6.53 3.77 -22.31
CA ILE A 105 -6.94 2.45 -22.77
C ILE A 105 -6.22 2.15 -24.08
N SER A 106 -5.67 0.94 -24.24
CA SER A 106 -5.12 0.51 -25.54
C SER A 106 -6.25 0.01 -26.42
N ALA A 107 -6.41 0.58 -27.61
CA ALA A 107 -7.48 0.24 -28.56
C ALA A 107 -7.53 -1.26 -28.89
N GLY A 108 -6.37 -1.92 -29.01
CA GLY A 108 -6.29 -3.35 -29.30
C GLY A 108 -6.46 -4.27 -28.07
N ALA A 109 -6.28 -3.76 -26.85
CA ALA A 109 -6.36 -4.58 -25.62
C ALA A 109 -7.67 -4.39 -24.85
N GLY A 110 -8.33 -3.24 -25.04
CA GLY A 110 -9.58 -2.91 -24.37
C GLY A 110 -9.43 -2.64 -22.87
N ILE A 111 -10.49 -2.91 -22.12
CA ILE A 111 -10.58 -2.57 -20.69
C ILE A 111 -9.90 -3.64 -19.83
N GLU A 112 -8.73 -3.31 -19.31
CA GLU A 112 -7.97 -4.17 -18.41
C GLU A 112 -8.22 -3.85 -16.93
N VAL A 113 -7.68 -4.70 -16.04
CA VAL A 113 -7.93 -4.62 -14.59
C VAL A 113 -7.49 -3.29 -13.97
N ASN A 114 -6.30 -2.79 -14.35
CA ASN A 114 -5.83 -1.51 -13.83
C ASN A 114 -6.53 -0.31 -14.46
N THR A 115 -7.13 -0.46 -15.64
CA THR A 115 -8.02 0.55 -16.21
C THR A 115 -9.22 0.75 -15.28
N ARG A 116 -9.86 -0.34 -14.84
CA ARG A 116 -10.98 -0.30 -13.88
C ARG A 116 -10.56 0.31 -12.55
N ARG A 117 -9.41 -0.11 -12.02
CA ARG A 117 -8.87 0.44 -10.75
C ARG A 117 -8.58 1.94 -10.83
N ALA A 118 -7.95 2.40 -11.91
CA ALA A 118 -7.66 3.82 -12.11
C ALA A 118 -8.95 4.63 -12.21
N PHE A 119 -9.93 4.14 -12.97
CA PHE A 119 -11.23 4.80 -13.15
C PHE A 119 -12.01 4.91 -11.84
N ASN A 120 -12.07 3.83 -11.06
CA ASN A 120 -12.76 3.81 -9.78
C ASN A 120 -12.03 4.69 -8.75
N ALA A 121 -10.70 4.56 -8.61
CA ALA A 121 -9.93 5.37 -7.68
C ALA A 121 -10.03 6.88 -7.98
N ALA A 122 -10.12 7.27 -9.26
CA ALA A 122 -10.38 8.66 -9.63
C ALA A 122 -11.80 9.12 -9.25
N GLY A 123 -12.81 8.26 -9.44
CA GLY A 123 -14.18 8.53 -9.04
C GLY A 123 -14.36 8.64 -7.52
N ASP A 124 -13.77 7.72 -6.75
CA ASP A 124 -13.77 7.72 -5.29
C ASP A 124 -13.08 8.97 -4.71
N ALA A 125 -12.06 9.48 -5.42
CA ALA A 125 -11.38 10.73 -5.10
C ALA A 125 -12.14 12.00 -5.55
N GLY A 126 -13.32 11.86 -6.17
CA GLY A 126 -14.13 12.98 -6.64
C GLY A 126 -13.52 13.76 -7.81
N LEU A 127 -12.66 13.12 -8.61
CA LEU A 127 -11.96 13.77 -9.72
C LEU A 127 -12.80 13.77 -11.00
N GLY A 128 -12.58 14.80 -11.82
CA GLY A 128 -13.01 14.78 -13.23
C GLY A 128 -12.31 13.64 -13.95
N ARG A 129 -13.04 12.91 -14.80
CA ARG A 129 -12.51 11.75 -15.52
C ARG A 129 -12.58 11.97 -17.02
N MET A 130 -11.54 11.54 -17.72
CA MET A 130 -11.49 11.45 -19.18
C MET A 130 -10.99 10.07 -19.57
N ILE A 131 -11.40 9.58 -20.74
CA ILE A 131 -10.90 8.33 -21.30
C ILE A 131 -10.10 8.65 -22.56
N LEU A 132 -8.92 8.07 -22.69
CA LEU A 132 -8.10 8.17 -23.89
C LEU A 132 -7.88 6.77 -24.47
N ILE A 133 -8.51 6.48 -25.61
CA ILE A 133 -8.24 5.29 -26.41
C ILE A 133 -6.99 5.58 -27.25
N ASN A 134 -5.85 5.04 -26.84
CA ASN A 134 -4.58 5.16 -27.55
C ASN A 134 -4.33 3.93 -28.44
N LYS A 135 -3.34 4.00 -29.32
CA LYS A 135 -2.93 2.90 -30.22
C LYS A 135 -4.00 2.52 -31.24
N CYS A 136 -4.77 3.49 -31.72
CA CYS A 136 -5.72 3.31 -32.81
C CYS A 136 -5.06 2.87 -34.14
N ASP A 137 -3.73 2.95 -34.25
CA ASP A 137 -2.93 2.45 -35.38
C ASP A 137 -2.75 0.92 -35.40
N MET A 138 -3.24 0.19 -34.39
CA MET A 138 -3.14 -1.27 -34.34
C MET A 138 -4.15 -1.97 -35.25
N ASP A 139 -3.75 -3.11 -35.81
CA ASP A 139 -4.62 -3.97 -36.61
C ASP A 139 -5.78 -4.54 -35.74
N ASN A 140 -6.93 -4.80 -36.38
CA ASN A 140 -8.12 -5.40 -35.77
C ASN A 140 -8.73 -4.62 -34.59
N VAL A 141 -8.52 -3.30 -34.52
CA VAL A 141 -9.21 -2.45 -33.56
C VAL A 141 -10.69 -2.33 -33.95
N GLN A 142 -11.60 -2.60 -33.02
CA GLN A 142 -13.04 -2.44 -33.18
C GLN A 142 -13.51 -1.29 -32.28
N PHE A 143 -13.44 -0.06 -32.81
CA PHE A 143 -13.64 1.15 -31.99
C PHE A 143 -15.05 1.24 -31.40
N GLU A 144 -16.10 1.02 -32.22
CA GLU A 144 -17.50 1.09 -31.78
C GLU A 144 -17.81 0.06 -30.68
N GLU A 145 -17.35 -1.19 -30.86
CA GLU A 145 -17.50 -2.25 -29.85
C GLU A 145 -16.80 -1.88 -28.53
N LEU A 146 -15.58 -1.34 -28.61
CA LEU A 146 -14.84 -0.89 -27.43
C LEU A 146 -15.54 0.27 -26.69
N VAL A 147 -16.13 1.22 -27.41
CA VAL A 147 -16.95 2.28 -26.79
C VAL A 147 -18.17 1.68 -26.08
N GLY A 148 -18.83 0.70 -26.70
CA GLY A 148 -19.92 -0.04 -26.07
C GLY A 148 -19.49 -0.74 -24.77
N GLU A 149 -18.35 -1.44 -24.77
CA GLU A 149 -17.78 -2.08 -23.58
C GLU A 149 -17.45 -1.06 -22.47
N ILE A 150 -16.94 0.11 -22.86
CA ILE A 150 -16.64 1.23 -21.95
C ILE A 150 -17.92 1.72 -21.30
N GLN A 151 -18.98 1.92 -22.07
CA GLN A 151 -20.27 2.39 -21.55
C GLN A 151 -20.96 1.35 -20.67
N GLU A 152 -20.91 0.06 -21.02
CA GLU A 152 -21.42 -1.02 -20.18
C GLU A 152 -20.66 -1.11 -18.86
N THR A 153 -19.34 -0.90 -18.89
CA THR A 153 -18.47 -1.03 -17.72
C THR A 153 -18.51 0.20 -16.80
N PHE A 154 -18.45 1.40 -17.37
CA PHE A 154 -18.22 2.65 -16.65
C PHE A 154 -19.42 3.60 -16.64
N GLY A 155 -20.46 3.29 -17.42
CA GLY A 155 -21.70 4.04 -17.51
C GLY A 155 -21.86 4.83 -18.81
N HIS A 156 -23.12 5.17 -19.12
CA HIS A 156 -23.50 5.89 -20.34
C HIS A 156 -23.01 7.35 -20.40
N SER A 157 -22.51 7.91 -19.29
CA SER A 157 -21.85 9.21 -19.30
C SER A 157 -20.51 9.20 -20.05
N CYS A 158 -19.97 8.03 -20.39
CA CYS A 158 -18.80 7.90 -21.24
C CYS A 158 -19.17 8.14 -22.71
N VAL A 159 -18.86 9.32 -23.25
CA VAL A 159 -19.27 9.75 -24.59
C VAL A 159 -18.07 10.19 -25.43
N PRO A 160 -17.91 9.72 -26.69
CA PRO A 160 -16.83 10.18 -27.56
C PRO A 160 -16.89 11.67 -27.88
N LEU A 161 -15.82 12.40 -27.54
CA LEU A 161 -15.60 13.80 -27.94
C LEU A 161 -14.77 13.88 -29.24
N THR A 162 -13.99 12.84 -29.51
CA THR A 162 -13.31 12.69 -30.81
C THR A 162 -13.51 11.28 -31.36
N LEU A 163 -13.82 11.18 -32.65
CA LEU A 163 -13.93 9.91 -33.38
C LEU A 163 -12.73 9.71 -34.32
N PRO A 164 -12.23 8.47 -34.49
CA PRO A 164 -11.10 8.22 -35.38
C PRO A 164 -11.52 8.27 -36.85
N VAL A 165 -10.66 8.82 -37.70
CA VAL A 165 -10.73 8.75 -39.16
C VAL A 165 -9.86 7.60 -39.64
N GLY A 166 -10.50 6.52 -40.07
CA GLY A 166 -9.85 5.23 -40.33
C GLY A 166 -9.37 4.53 -39.05
N ILE A 167 -9.01 3.26 -39.17
CA ILE A 167 -8.49 2.44 -38.06
C ILE A 167 -7.27 1.63 -38.54
N GLY A 168 -6.39 1.25 -37.61
CA GLY A 168 -5.22 0.45 -37.92
C GLY A 168 -4.25 1.23 -38.80
N SER A 169 -3.77 0.60 -39.88
CA SER A 169 -2.88 1.28 -40.83
C SER A 169 -3.52 2.48 -41.55
N GLU A 170 -4.85 2.61 -41.53
CA GLU A 170 -5.60 3.69 -42.17
C GLU A 170 -5.93 4.84 -41.19
N PHE A 171 -5.62 4.68 -39.90
CA PHE A 171 -5.83 5.73 -38.91
C PHE A 171 -4.99 6.98 -39.25
N SER A 172 -5.67 8.06 -39.61
CA SER A 172 -5.03 9.24 -40.22
C SER A 172 -5.43 10.58 -39.60
N GLY A 173 -6.45 10.60 -38.75
CA GLY A 173 -6.91 11.81 -38.08
C GLY A 173 -8.03 11.52 -37.08
N VAL A 174 -8.57 12.58 -36.50
CA VAL A 174 -9.72 12.54 -35.60
C VAL A 174 -10.74 13.62 -35.98
N VAL A 175 -12.01 13.39 -35.68
CA VAL A 175 -13.11 14.34 -35.88
C VAL A 175 -13.66 14.74 -34.52
N ASN A 176 -13.73 16.05 -34.26
CA ASN A 176 -14.42 16.59 -33.09
C ASN A 176 -15.93 16.39 -33.25
N THR A 177 -16.58 15.82 -32.25
CA THR A 177 -18.02 15.55 -32.27
C THR A 177 -18.85 16.62 -31.59
N LEU A 178 -18.25 17.55 -30.85
CA LEU A 178 -18.96 18.71 -30.29
C LEU A 178 -19.14 19.81 -31.34
N ASP A 179 -18.08 20.09 -32.11
CA ASP A 179 -18.07 21.01 -33.25
C ASP A 179 -17.82 20.23 -34.54
N LEU A 180 -18.91 19.78 -35.18
CA LEU A 180 -18.85 18.93 -36.37
C LEU A 180 -18.39 19.75 -37.59
N PRO A 181 -17.37 19.28 -38.34
CA PRO A 181 -16.96 19.96 -39.57
C PRO A 181 -18.02 19.86 -40.67
N ASP A 182 -18.11 20.89 -41.52
CA ASP A 182 -19.03 20.93 -42.68
C ASP A 182 -18.87 19.71 -43.62
N ASP A 183 -17.64 19.20 -43.75
CA ASP A 183 -17.30 18.03 -44.56
C ASP A 183 -16.70 16.94 -43.65
N VAL A 184 -17.57 16.04 -43.17
CA VAL A 184 -17.18 14.91 -42.32
C VAL A 184 -16.53 13.83 -43.20
N PRO A 185 -15.31 13.36 -42.86
CA PRO A 185 -14.68 12.24 -43.55
C PRO A 185 -15.59 11.00 -43.62
N GLY A 186 -15.53 10.24 -44.70
CA GLY A 186 -16.46 9.12 -44.92
C GLY A 186 -16.20 7.86 -44.10
N ASP A 187 -15.02 7.73 -43.48
CA ASP A 187 -14.61 6.57 -42.68
C ASP A 187 -14.37 6.99 -41.23
N VAL A 188 -15.47 7.30 -40.54
CA VAL A 188 -15.47 7.71 -39.14
C VAL A 188 -16.15 6.61 -38.34
N GLY A 189 -15.50 6.14 -37.28
CA GLY A 189 -15.86 4.87 -36.62
C GLY A 189 -17.27 4.76 -36.03
N MET A 190 -18.03 5.85 -35.96
CA MET A 190 -19.42 5.93 -35.47
C MET A 190 -20.14 7.08 -36.20
N ASP A 191 -21.48 7.16 -36.14
CA ASP A 191 -22.24 8.31 -36.67
C ASP A 191 -21.96 9.56 -35.82
N PRO A 192 -21.29 10.60 -36.36
CA PRO A 192 -20.93 11.78 -35.58
C PRO A 192 -22.14 12.60 -35.14
N THR A 193 -23.27 12.51 -35.83
CA THR A 193 -24.51 13.21 -35.49
C THR A 193 -25.16 12.62 -34.24
N GLU A 194 -25.21 11.29 -34.15
CA GLU A 194 -25.75 10.59 -32.97
C GLU A 194 -24.86 10.81 -31.74
N VAL A 195 -23.54 10.82 -31.93
CA VAL A 195 -22.57 11.12 -30.86
C VAL A 195 -22.68 12.57 -30.41
N ASN A 196 -22.81 13.53 -31.34
CA ASN A 196 -23.04 14.94 -31.01
C ASN A 196 -24.28 15.12 -30.13
N GLN A 197 -25.40 14.49 -30.50
CA GLN A 197 -26.62 14.55 -29.69
C GLN A 197 -26.40 14.00 -28.27
N SER A 198 -25.69 12.87 -28.15
CA SER A 198 -25.37 12.28 -26.84
C SER A 198 -24.48 13.20 -25.99
N LEU A 199 -23.53 13.92 -26.61
CA LEU A 199 -22.72 14.93 -25.92
C LEU A 199 -23.56 16.10 -25.44
N MET A 200 -24.45 16.63 -26.30
CA MET A 200 -25.33 17.74 -25.94
C MET A 200 -26.17 17.37 -24.73
N ASP A 201 -26.83 16.20 -24.78
CA ASP A 201 -27.67 15.68 -23.70
C ASP A 201 -26.88 15.58 -22.37
N ALA A 202 -25.66 15.05 -22.39
CA ALA A 202 -24.80 14.94 -21.20
C ALA A 202 -24.33 16.29 -20.65
N ILE A 203 -24.11 17.29 -21.52
CA ILE A 203 -23.71 18.65 -21.12
C ILE A 203 -24.88 19.39 -20.49
N VAL A 204 -26.06 19.35 -21.12
CA VAL A 204 -27.24 20.07 -20.59
C VAL A 204 -27.77 19.44 -19.31
N GLU A 205 -27.62 18.13 -19.10
CA GLU A 205 -28.01 17.47 -17.84
C GLU A 205 -27.26 18.01 -16.62
N ALA A 206 -26.08 18.61 -16.81
CA ALA A 206 -25.28 19.18 -15.73
C ALA A 206 -25.79 20.53 -15.21
N ASP A 207 -26.68 21.21 -15.95
CA ASP A 207 -27.13 22.57 -15.66
C ASP A 207 -28.65 22.70 -15.89
N GLU A 208 -29.39 22.91 -14.80
CA GLU A 208 -30.85 22.98 -14.83
C GLU A 208 -31.40 24.05 -15.79
N GLU A 209 -30.71 25.19 -15.92
CA GLU A 209 -31.12 26.30 -16.80
C GLU A 209 -30.87 25.96 -18.27
N LEU A 210 -29.73 25.34 -18.59
CA LEU A 210 -29.45 24.85 -19.95
C LEU A 210 -30.41 23.72 -20.33
N MET A 211 -30.72 22.82 -19.40
CA MET A 211 -31.65 21.71 -19.62
C MET A 211 -33.06 22.21 -19.95
N GLU A 212 -33.58 23.19 -19.20
CA GLU A 212 -34.92 23.76 -19.44
C GLU A 212 -35.01 24.35 -20.85
N ARG A 213 -34.03 25.18 -21.24
CA ARG A 213 -33.97 25.80 -22.57
C ARG A 213 -33.85 24.79 -23.71
N TYR A 214 -33.02 23.77 -23.53
CA TYR A 214 -32.84 22.70 -24.52
C TYR A 214 -34.13 21.88 -24.72
N LEU A 215 -34.86 21.57 -23.64
CA LEU A 215 -36.15 20.87 -23.69
C LEU A 215 -37.26 21.71 -24.34
N GLU A 216 -37.18 23.03 -24.24
CA GLU A 216 -38.06 23.97 -24.94
C GLU A 216 -37.72 24.13 -26.44
N GLY A 217 -36.63 23.52 -26.90
CA GLY A 217 -36.17 23.53 -28.29
C GLY A 217 -35.41 24.79 -28.68
N GLU A 218 -34.83 25.51 -27.70
CA GLU A 218 -33.95 26.65 -27.98
C GLU A 218 -32.58 26.17 -28.51
N GLU A 219 -32.03 26.89 -29.50
CA GLU A 219 -30.65 26.66 -29.95
C GLU A 219 -29.66 27.22 -28.91
N LEU A 220 -28.81 26.34 -28.38
CA LEU A 220 -27.70 26.69 -27.50
C LEU A 220 -26.51 27.16 -28.33
N SER A 221 -25.85 28.23 -27.89
CA SER A 221 -24.64 28.71 -28.55
C SER A 221 -23.43 27.82 -28.22
N GLU A 222 -22.48 27.78 -29.14
CA GLU A 222 -21.21 27.05 -28.98
C GLU A 222 -20.45 27.47 -27.70
N ALA A 223 -20.51 28.76 -27.35
CA ALA A 223 -19.88 29.28 -26.15
C ALA A 223 -20.55 28.78 -24.85
N GLU A 224 -21.88 28.63 -24.84
CA GLU A 224 -22.62 28.07 -23.71
C GLU A 224 -22.28 26.59 -23.53
N LEU A 225 -22.25 25.83 -24.62
CA LEU A 225 -21.91 24.41 -24.60
C LEU A 225 -20.47 24.17 -24.15
N SER A 226 -19.52 24.95 -24.69
CA SER A 226 -18.11 24.86 -24.31
C SER A 226 -17.89 25.14 -22.82
N ALA A 227 -18.63 26.11 -22.24
CA ALA A 227 -18.61 26.38 -20.81
C ALA A 227 -19.25 25.26 -19.99
N GLY A 228 -20.30 24.63 -20.51
CA GLY A 228 -20.98 23.49 -19.89
C GLY A 228 -20.12 22.23 -19.78
N VAL A 229 -19.15 22.01 -20.69
CA VAL A 229 -18.28 20.82 -20.69
C VAL A 229 -17.54 20.64 -19.35
N SER A 230 -16.91 21.68 -18.82
CA SER A 230 -16.20 21.58 -17.54
C SER A 230 -17.13 21.26 -16.38
N THR A 231 -18.34 21.83 -16.38
CA THR A 231 -19.36 21.56 -15.37
C THR A 231 -19.84 20.12 -15.44
N ALA A 232 -20.09 19.60 -16.64
CA ALA A 232 -20.50 18.22 -16.88
C ALA A 232 -19.41 17.20 -16.51
N ILE A 233 -18.13 17.54 -16.72
CA ILE A 233 -17.00 16.70 -16.29
C ILE A 233 -16.86 16.72 -14.76
N ALA A 234 -17.03 17.88 -14.12
CA ALA A 234 -16.96 18.01 -12.67
C ALA A 234 -18.12 17.30 -11.95
N SER A 235 -19.33 17.34 -12.51
CA SER A 235 -20.51 16.62 -11.98
C SER A 235 -20.47 15.12 -12.28
N GLY A 236 -19.74 14.71 -13.32
CA GLY A 236 -19.66 13.33 -13.79
C GLY A 236 -20.79 12.91 -14.74
N THR A 237 -21.65 13.85 -15.18
CA THR A 237 -22.64 13.59 -16.24
C THR A 237 -21.97 13.37 -17.60
N LEU A 238 -20.76 13.92 -17.79
CA LEU A 238 -19.93 13.68 -18.97
C LEU A 238 -18.54 13.15 -18.60
N ILE A 239 -18.14 12.06 -19.23
CA ILE A 239 -16.79 11.52 -19.21
C ILE A 239 -16.33 11.42 -20.67
N PRO A 240 -15.59 12.41 -21.19
CA PRO A 240 -15.27 12.46 -22.61
C PRO A 240 -14.28 11.37 -23.00
N ILE A 241 -14.54 10.70 -24.13
CA ILE A 241 -13.66 9.71 -24.73
C ILE A 241 -12.91 10.34 -25.91
N PHE A 242 -11.60 10.21 -25.90
CA PHE A 242 -10.70 10.67 -26.95
C PHE A 242 -10.01 9.50 -27.65
N CYS A 243 -9.55 9.68 -28.88
CA CYS A 243 -8.80 8.66 -29.62
C CYS A 243 -7.46 9.20 -30.17
N THR A 244 -6.39 8.42 -30.06
CA THR A 244 -5.04 8.82 -30.49
C THR A 244 -4.17 7.64 -30.92
N SER A 245 -3.06 7.96 -31.56
CA SER A 245 -1.87 7.10 -31.61
C SER A 245 -0.64 7.91 -31.26
N SER A 246 -0.07 7.67 -30.08
CA SER A 246 1.20 8.29 -29.66
C SER A 246 2.37 7.87 -30.55
N LYS A 247 2.25 6.74 -31.27
CA LYS A 247 3.32 6.21 -32.12
C LYS A 247 3.37 6.91 -33.47
N THR A 248 2.21 7.13 -34.09
CA THR A 248 2.11 7.80 -35.39
C THR A 248 1.89 9.31 -35.26
N ASP A 249 1.75 9.82 -34.04
CA ASP A 249 1.47 11.23 -33.73
C ASP A 249 0.15 11.72 -34.36
N VAL A 250 -0.89 10.89 -34.31
CA VAL A 250 -2.23 11.19 -34.85
C VAL A 250 -3.20 11.39 -33.68
N GLY A 251 -3.97 12.50 -33.71
CA GLY A 251 -4.95 12.89 -32.68
C GLY A 251 -4.34 13.53 -31.42
N VAL A 252 -3.02 13.59 -31.31
CA VAL A 252 -2.33 14.02 -30.08
C VAL A 252 -2.41 15.54 -29.87
N GLU A 253 -2.40 16.32 -30.95
CA GLU A 253 -2.52 17.79 -30.89
C GLU A 253 -3.94 18.18 -30.46
N GLU A 254 -4.94 17.55 -31.05
CA GLU A 254 -6.35 17.70 -30.70
C GLU A 254 -6.60 17.29 -29.24
N PHE A 255 -5.94 16.23 -28.77
CA PHE A 255 -6.02 15.83 -27.36
C PHE A 255 -5.33 16.84 -26.42
N LEU A 256 -4.19 17.43 -26.81
CA LEU A 256 -3.55 18.51 -26.04
C LEU A 256 -4.45 19.74 -25.94
N ASP A 257 -5.12 20.12 -27.02
CA ASP A 257 -6.11 21.19 -27.04
C ASP A 257 -7.27 20.88 -26.08
N ALA A 258 -7.78 19.64 -26.14
CA ALA A 258 -8.81 19.16 -25.23
C ALA A 258 -8.37 19.13 -23.76
N LEU A 259 -7.11 18.80 -23.47
CA LEU A 259 -6.59 18.89 -22.10
C LEU A 259 -6.62 20.33 -21.57
N ALA A 260 -6.32 21.32 -22.41
CA ALA A 260 -6.36 22.72 -22.00
C ALA A 260 -7.80 23.24 -21.79
N SER A 261 -8.76 22.80 -22.60
CA SER A 261 -10.15 23.27 -22.55
C SER A 261 -11.03 22.47 -21.59
N CYS A 262 -10.95 21.13 -21.62
CA CYS A 262 -11.85 20.24 -20.89
C CYS A 262 -11.34 19.83 -19.50
N SER A 263 -10.03 19.92 -19.22
CA SER A 263 -9.55 19.58 -17.87
C SER A 263 -10.02 20.61 -16.86
N LEU A 264 -10.24 20.15 -15.63
CA LEU A 264 -10.73 20.97 -14.54
C LEU A 264 -9.62 21.89 -13.98
N ALA A 265 -10.02 23.09 -13.59
CA ALA A 265 -9.19 24.00 -12.80
C ALA A 265 -9.20 23.57 -11.32
N PRO A 266 -8.18 23.96 -10.53
CA PRO A 266 -8.12 23.74 -9.08
C PRO A 266 -9.37 24.14 -8.29
N ALA A 267 -10.13 25.13 -8.77
CA ALA A 267 -11.34 25.61 -8.11
C ALA A 267 -12.61 24.82 -8.46
N ASP A 268 -12.57 23.99 -9.52
CA ASP A 268 -13.73 23.24 -10.00
C ASP A 268 -13.96 21.95 -9.19
N VAL A 269 -12.93 21.49 -8.45
CA VAL A 269 -13.01 20.30 -7.60
C VAL A 269 -13.07 20.73 -6.13
N SER A 270 -14.17 20.36 -5.48
CA SER A 270 -14.35 20.60 -4.04
C SER A 270 -13.49 19.65 -3.21
N ARG A 271 -12.74 20.19 -2.25
CA ARG A 271 -11.93 19.42 -1.30
C ARG A 271 -12.21 19.88 0.13
N SER A 272 -12.09 18.98 1.08
CA SER A 272 -12.24 19.28 2.51
C SER A 272 -10.92 19.18 3.28
N MET A 273 -10.86 19.92 4.38
CA MET A 273 -9.77 19.88 5.36
C MET A 273 -10.36 19.96 6.78
N ASN A 274 -9.63 19.44 7.75
CA ASN A 274 -9.95 19.66 9.16
C ASN A 274 -9.28 20.95 9.64
N SER A 275 -10.04 21.83 10.29
CA SER A 275 -9.55 23.01 10.98
C SER A 275 -9.90 22.88 12.47
N GLY A 276 -8.97 22.32 13.26
CA GLY A 276 -9.29 21.87 14.61
C GLY A 276 -10.13 20.59 14.56
N ASP A 277 -11.35 20.65 15.12
CA ASP A 277 -12.30 19.52 15.15
C ASP A 277 -13.42 19.65 14.09
N GLU A 278 -13.41 20.70 13.26
CA GLU A 278 -14.41 20.96 12.24
C GLU A 278 -13.88 20.64 10.83
N GLU A 279 -14.70 19.99 10.00
CA GLU A 279 -14.42 19.79 8.58
C GLU A 279 -14.93 20.99 7.78
N VAL A 280 -14.05 21.59 6.96
CA VAL A 280 -14.30 22.82 6.20
C VAL A 280 -13.80 22.63 4.76
N ALA A 281 -14.46 23.27 3.79
CA ALA A 281 -13.99 23.28 2.41
C ALA A 281 -12.68 24.07 2.26
N VAL A 282 -11.79 23.59 1.38
CA VAL A 282 -10.57 24.29 1.00
C VAL A 282 -10.91 25.31 -0.08
N ASP A 283 -10.68 26.59 0.20
CA ASP A 283 -10.87 27.67 -0.77
C ASP A 283 -9.63 27.82 -1.66
N ALA A 284 -9.71 27.38 -2.92
CA ALA A 284 -8.62 27.51 -3.88
C ALA A 284 -8.28 28.98 -4.26
N GLY A 285 -9.19 29.92 -3.99
CA GLY A 285 -8.97 31.36 -4.11
C GLY A 285 -8.55 32.03 -2.81
N GLY A 286 -8.46 31.27 -1.71
CA GLY A 286 -8.11 31.78 -0.39
C GLY A 286 -6.64 32.17 -0.25
N ASP A 287 -6.36 33.08 0.69
CA ASP A 287 -5.01 33.61 0.95
C ASP A 287 -4.19 32.71 1.91
N THR A 288 -4.84 31.82 2.65
CA THR A 288 -4.20 31.00 3.69
C THR A 288 -3.55 29.77 3.07
N LEU A 289 -2.24 29.59 3.32
CA LEU A 289 -1.51 28.44 2.80
C LEU A 289 -2.12 27.12 3.31
N VAL A 290 -2.48 26.26 2.36
CA VAL A 290 -2.79 24.84 2.57
C VAL A 290 -2.16 24.05 1.44
N ALA A 291 -1.23 23.15 1.76
CA ALA A 291 -0.54 22.32 0.78
C ALA A 291 -0.29 20.92 1.34
N GLN A 292 -0.08 19.93 0.47
CA GLN A 292 0.21 18.55 0.90
C GLN A 292 1.35 17.93 0.10
N VAL A 293 2.19 17.16 0.79
CA VAL A 293 3.17 16.27 0.16
C VAL A 293 2.44 15.04 -0.37
N PHE A 294 2.48 14.79 -1.67
CA PHE A 294 1.81 13.61 -2.28
C PHE A 294 2.80 12.55 -2.78
N LYS A 295 4.07 12.93 -2.96
CA LYS A 295 5.13 12.04 -3.45
C LYS A 295 6.48 12.45 -2.89
N THR A 296 7.34 11.47 -2.63
CA THR A 296 8.75 11.69 -2.28
C THR A 296 9.64 10.91 -3.25
N ARG A 297 10.77 11.51 -3.64
CA ARG A 297 11.84 10.87 -4.41
C ARG A 297 13.18 11.17 -3.77
N ILE A 298 14.00 10.16 -3.56
CA ILE A 298 15.33 10.29 -2.98
C ILE A 298 16.35 9.97 -4.08
N ASP A 299 16.94 11.04 -4.60
CA ASP A 299 18.04 10.94 -5.54
C ASP A 299 19.37 10.81 -4.77
N PRO A 300 20.28 9.89 -5.18
CA PRO A 300 21.56 9.68 -4.49
C PRO A 300 22.49 10.91 -4.51
N PHE A 301 22.29 11.87 -5.42
CA PHE A 301 23.09 13.09 -5.57
C PHE A 301 22.36 14.36 -5.10
N VAL A 302 21.03 14.42 -5.22
CA VAL A 302 20.25 15.67 -5.06
C VAL A 302 19.52 15.78 -3.70
N SER A 303 19.73 14.84 -2.77
CA SER A 303 19.03 14.74 -1.47
C SER A 303 17.52 14.50 -1.62
N LYS A 304 16.80 14.26 -0.51
CA LYS A 304 15.37 13.96 -0.53
C LYS A 304 14.56 15.10 -1.15
N MET A 305 13.72 14.76 -2.12
CA MET A 305 12.80 15.66 -2.82
C MET A 305 11.35 15.31 -2.46
N SER A 306 10.60 16.26 -1.93
CA SER A 306 9.19 16.10 -1.59
C SER A 306 8.33 16.94 -2.54
N PHE A 307 7.49 16.28 -3.32
CA PHE A 307 6.57 16.92 -4.27
C PHE A 307 5.31 17.34 -3.53
N ILE A 308 4.92 18.59 -3.72
CA ILE A 308 3.88 19.27 -2.99
C ILE A 308 2.87 19.86 -3.97
N ARG A 309 1.59 19.69 -3.63
CA ARG A 309 0.45 20.36 -4.26
C ARG A 309 -0.04 21.48 -3.34
N VAL A 310 -0.08 22.72 -3.82
CA VAL A 310 -0.56 23.89 -3.05
C VAL A 310 -2.04 24.08 -3.32
N PHE A 311 -2.93 23.76 -2.38
CA PHE A 311 -4.38 23.83 -2.56
C PHE A 311 -4.98 25.22 -2.32
N SER A 312 -4.41 26.01 -1.39
CA SER A 312 -4.84 27.37 -1.08
C SER A 312 -3.63 28.23 -0.68
N GLY A 313 -3.74 29.55 -0.84
CA GLY A 313 -2.68 30.50 -0.53
C GLY A 313 -1.44 30.37 -1.42
N THR A 314 -0.30 30.82 -0.88
CA THR A 314 0.99 30.80 -1.57
C THR A 314 2.07 30.18 -0.69
N LEU A 315 2.83 29.25 -1.26
CA LEU A 315 4.02 28.66 -0.65
C LEU A 315 5.25 29.42 -1.14
N GLU A 316 5.90 30.17 -0.24
CA GLU A 316 7.08 30.97 -0.57
C GLU A 316 8.36 30.31 -0.08
N LYS A 317 9.44 30.49 -0.85
CA LYS A 317 10.79 30.16 -0.41
C LYS A 317 11.15 30.93 0.86
N ASP A 318 11.93 30.31 1.74
CA ASP A 318 12.39 30.86 3.02
C ASP A 318 11.28 31.18 4.05
N SER A 319 10.01 30.94 3.72
CA SER A 319 8.89 31.09 4.64
C SER A 319 8.95 30.05 5.77
N SER A 320 8.30 30.35 6.89
CA SER A 320 8.12 29.41 8.00
C SER A 320 6.69 28.91 7.97
N VAL A 321 6.51 27.61 7.72
CA VAL A 321 5.18 26.98 7.65
C VAL A 321 4.99 26.01 8.81
N SER A 322 3.75 25.76 9.17
CA SER A 322 3.38 24.75 10.14
C SER A 322 3.23 23.38 9.48
N VAL A 323 3.73 22.33 10.14
CA VAL A 323 3.48 20.93 9.75
C VAL A 323 2.86 20.22 10.96
N PRO A 324 1.53 20.03 11.00
CA PRO A 324 0.81 19.56 12.18
C PRO A 324 1.36 18.26 12.78
N ARG A 325 1.80 17.30 11.94
CA ARG A 325 2.40 16.04 12.41
C ARG A 325 3.69 16.27 13.20
N LEU A 326 4.50 17.25 12.80
CA LEU A 326 5.76 17.57 13.47
C LEU A 326 5.55 18.46 14.70
N GLY A 327 4.41 19.15 14.80
CA GLY A 327 4.05 20.03 15.92
C GLY A 327 4.94 21.27 16.07
N LYS A 328 5.86 21.50 15.13
CA LYS A 328 6.82 22.61 15.09
C LYS A 328 6.83 23.27 13.71
N PRO A 329 7.06 24.58 13.61
CA PRO A 329 7.26 25.23 12.33
C PRO A 329 8.50 24.68 11.60
N VAL A 330 8.40 24.57 10.27
CA VAL A 330 9.46 24.14 9.37
C VAL A 330 9.78 25.28 8.41
N LYS A 331 11.06 25.62 8.28
CA LYS A 331 11.50 26.64 7.33
C LYS A 331 11.61 26.05 5.93
N ILE A 332 10.90 26.63 4.97
CA ILE A 332 10.86 26.21 3.58
C ILE A 332 12.18 26.53 2.88
N GLY A 333 12.74 25.51 2.23
CA GLY A 333 13.96 25.60 1.44
C GLY A 333 13.72 26.12 0.02
N GLN A 334 14.55 25.65 -0.92
CA GLN A 334 14.40 25.97 -2.33
C GLN A 334 13.22 25.19 -2.93
N LEU A 335 12.34 25.91 -3.65
CA LEU A 335 11.27 25.34 -4.46
C LEU A 335 11.80 25.07 -5.88
N LEU A 336 11.41 23.93 -6.45
CA LEU A 336 11.78 23.54 -7.81
C LEU A 336 10.53 23.24 -8.64
N SER A 337 10.49 23.75 -9.87
CA SER A 337 9.65 23.19 -10.94
C SER A 337 10.43 22.06 -11.62
N ILE A 338 9.76 20.94 -11.89
CA ILE A 338 10.39 19.69 -12.35
C ILE A 338 9.74 19.25 -13.65
N ASN A 339 10.57 18.95 -14.65
CA ASN A 339 10.20 18.34 -15.93
C ASN A 339 11.05 17.08 -16.16
N GLY A 340 10.61 15.95 -15.60
CA GLY A 340 11.41 14.72 -15.62
C GLY A 340 12.77 14.91 -14.94
N ALA A 341 13.84 14.96 -15.73
CA ALA A 341 15.20 15.19 -15.24
C ALA A 341 15.58 16.68 -15.09
N GLU A 342 14.85 17.58 -15.75
CA GLU A 342 15.14 19.02 -15.71
C GLU A 342 14.55 19.68 -14.46
N GLN A 343 15.31 20.62 -13.88
CA GLN A 343 14.94 21.30 -12.63
C GLN A 343 15.18 22.79 -12.75
N GLU A 344 14.16 23.58 -12.44
CA GLU A 344 14.22 25.05 -12.43
C GLU A 344 13.87 25.59 -11.04
N ASN A 345 14.65 26.56 -10.56
CA ASN A 345 14.38 27.23 -9.28
C ASN A 345 13.20 28.19 -9.42
N VAL A 346 12.24 28.09 -8.49
CA VAL A 346 11.14 29.05 -8.36
C VAL A 346 11.16 29.67 -6.95
N ASP A 347 10.67 30.90 -6.81
CA ASP A 347 10.65 31.61 -5.52
C ASP A 347 9.33 31.44 -4.76
N GLN A 348 8.24 31.13 -5.46
CA GLN A 348 6.92 30.90 -4.87
C GLN A 348 6.07 29.95 -5.72
N ALA A 349 5.06 29.35 -5.09
CA ALA A 349 4.05 28.51 -5.74
C ALA A 349 2.65 28.89 -5.23
N VAL A 350 1.74 29.25 -6.14
CA VAL A 350 0.35 29.63 -5.83
C VAL A 350 -0.58 28.41 -5.81
N ALA A 351 -1.80 28.61 -5.33
CA ALA A 351 -2.86 27.60 -5.39
C ALA A 351 -3.01 26.99 -6.79
N GLY A 352 -3.01 25.67 -6.86
CA GLY A 352 -3.00 24.89 -8.10
C GLY A 352 -1.63 24.32 -8.46
N GLN A 353 -0.53 24.95 -8.07
CA GLN A 353 0.80 24.55 -8.53
C GLN A 353 1.30 23.28 -7.83
N ILE A 354 2.07 22.50 -8.59
CA ILE A 354 2.87 21.37 -8.13
C ILE A 354 4.34 21.78 -8.17
N VAL A 355 5.04 21.65 -7.05
CA VAL A 355 6.46 21.97 -6.92
C VAL A 355 7.18 20.94 -6.07
N ALA A 356 8.49 20.83 -6.19
CA ALA A 356 9.31 19.99 -5.33
C ALA A 356 10.08 20.84 -4.32
N LEU A 357 10.16 20.35 -3.08
CA LEU A 357 11.07 20.86 -2.04
C LEU A 357 12.26 19.94 -1.89
N VAL A 358 13.44 20.53 -1.77
CA VAL A 358 14.70 19.81 -1.52
C VAL A 358 15.26 20.12 -0.14
N LYS A 359 16.07 19.20 0.41
CA LYS A 359 16.76 19.33 1.71
C LYS A 359 15.82 19.39 2.93
N MET A 360 14.68 18.70 2.83
CA MET A 360 13.65 18.66 3.89
C MET A 360 13.44 17.22 4.36
N GLU A 361 14.36 16.74 5.21
CA GLU A 361 14.39 15.33 5.63
C GLU A 361 13.15 14.92 6.45
N ASP A 362 12.61 15.85 7.25
CA ASP A 362 11.52 15.59 8.19
C ASP A 362 10.14 15.41 7.51
N LEU A 363 9.99 15.81 6.23
CA LEU A 363 8.71 15.73 5.51
C LEU A 363 8.42 14.30 5.03
N LYS A 364 7.15 13.91 5.11
CA LYS A 364 6.63 12.60 4.66
C LYS A 364 5.43 12.79 3.76
N VAL A 365 5.15 11.78 2.94
CA VAL A 365 3.91 11.72 2.15
C VAL A 365 2.69 11.87 3.08
N SER A 366 1.68 12.59 2.61
CA SER A 366 0.48 13.05 3.34
C SER A 366 0.69 14.17 4.35
N ASP A 367 1.91 14.65 4.60
CA ASP A 367 2.12 15.83 5.46
C ASP A 367 1.42 17.06 4.86
N THR A 368 0.62 17.73 5.69
CA THR A 368 0.05 19.05 5.41
C THR A 368 1.06 20.14 5.77
N LEU A 369 1.29 21.07 4.85
CA LEU A 369 1.98 22.34 5.10
C LEU A 369 0.90 23.42 5.16
N ALA A 370 0.78 24.10 6.30
CA ALA A 370 -0.27 25.09 6.53
C ALA A 370 0.23 26.32 7.29
N ALA A 371 -0.62 27.34 7.40
CA ALA A 371 -0.33 28.53 8.21
C ALA A 371 -0.32 28.25 9.74
N ASP A 372 -1.09 27.26 10.20
CA ASP A 372 -1.20 26.88 11.62
C ASP A 372 -1.18 25.35 11.84
N ASN A 373 -1.22 24.91 13.10
CA ASN A 373 -1.16 23.48 13.49
C ASN A 373 -2.53 22.80 13.54
N GLY A 374 -3.63 23.56 13.47
CA GLY A 374 -5.00 23.07 13.49
C GLY A 374 -5.49 22.62 12.11
N THR A 375 -4.96 23.20 11.04
CA THR A 375 -5.30 22.83 9.65
C THR A 375 -4.62 21.53 9.20
N LYS A 376 -5.42 20.52 8.82
CA LYS A 376 -4.94 19.23 8.32
C LYS A 376 -5.77 18.76 7.14
N LEU A 377 -5.11 18.38 6.05
CA LEU A 377 -5.76 17.65 4.97
C LEU A 377 -5.94 16.18 5.34
N PRO A 378 -6.94 15.47 4.78
CA PRO A 378 -7.07 14.03 4.91
C PRO A 378 -5.78 13.31 4.52
N LEU A 379 -5.49 12.20 5.22
CA LEU A 379 -4.35 11.35 4.85
C LEU A 379 -4.64 10.68 3.50
N ILE A 380 -3.59 10.46 2.71
CA ILE A 380 -3.71 9.70 1.47
C ILE A 380 -3.74 8.22 1.87
N GLU A 381 -4.82 7.53 1.54
CA GLU A 381 -5.00 6.12 1.90
C GLU A 381 -4.30 5.23 0.87
N PHE A 382 -3.30 4.48 1.34
CA PHE A 382 -2.56 3.53 0.51
C PHE A 382 -2.92 2.09 0.90
N PRO A 383 -2.93 1.15 -0.07
CA PRO A 383 -3.20 -0.24 0.23
C PRO A 383 -2.10 -0.83 1.11
N GLN A 384 -2.49 -1.73 2.01
CA GLN A 384 -1.56 -2.36 2.92
C GLN A 384 -0.75 -3.47 2.22
N PRO A 385 0.59 -3.50 2.35
CA PRO A 385 1.42 -4.53 1.75
C PRO A 385 1.36 -5.86 2.53
N MET A 386 0.92 -6.91 1.84
CA MET A 386 0.69 -8.23 2.46
C MET A 386 1.76 -9.27 2.13
N VAL A 387 2.53 -9.07 1.05
CA VAL A 387 3.57 -10.02 0.62
C VAL A 387 4.85 -9.73 1.38
N GLY A 388 5.37 -10.70 2.12
CA GLY A 388 6.55 -10.54 2.97
C GLY A 388 7.74 -11.40 2.53
N LEU A 389 8.95 -10.84 2.61
CA LEU A 389 10.22 -11.57 2.48
C LEU A 389 11.12 -11.25 3.67
N ALA A 390 11.67 -12.29 4.30
CA ALA A 390 12.72 -12.09 5.30
C ALA A 390 14.01 -11.69 4.59
N VAL A 391 14.67 -10.65 5.10
CA VAL A 391 15.84 -10.03 4.47
C VAL A 391 17.05 -10.08 5.40
N GLU A 392 18.17 -10.55 4.89
CA GLU A 392 19.47 -10.60 5.57
C GLU A 392 20.53 -9.92 4.70
N PRO A 393 21.45 -9.13 5.28
CA PRO A 393 22.55 -8.54 4.51
C PRO A 393 23.53 -9.61 4.06
N LYS A 394 24.03 -9.50 2.83
CA LYS A 394 24.96 -10.47 2.25
C LYS A 394 26.38 -10.36 2.84
N SER A 395 26.77 -9.18 3.32
CA SER A 395 28.06 -8.94 3.95
C SER A 395 27.97 -8.03 5.19
N GLN A 396 29.04 -7.98 5.98
CA GLN A 396 29.14 -7.06 7.13
C GLN A 396 29.11 -5.57 6.71
N ALA A 397 29.57 -5.25 5.50
CA ALA A 397 29.47 -3.90 4.96
C ALA A 397 28.00 -3.52 4.69
N ASP A 398 27.22 -4.46 4.16
CA ASP A 398 25.79 -4.29 3.90
C ASP A 398 25.00 -4.17 5.21
N GLN A 399 25.36 -4.95 6.24
CA GLN A 399 24.74 -4.91 7.57
C GLN A 399 24.72 -3.51 8.20
N THR A 400 25.73 -2.69 7.90
CA THR A 400 25.83 -1.32 8.44
C THR A 400 24.95 -0.33 7.67
N LYS A 401 24.61 -0.63 6.41
CA LYS A 401 23.89 0.27 5.49
C LYS A 401 22.41 -0.09 5.31
N ILE A 402 22.05 -1.36 5.50
CA ILE A 402 20.73 -1.91 5.16
C ILE A 402 19.58 -1.12 5.76
N SER A 403 19.66 -0.74 7.05
CA SER A 403 18.60 0.03 7.71
C SER A 403 18.38 1.41 7.08
N GLY A 404 19.46 2.09 6.68
CA GLY A 404 19.36 3.39 6.01
C GLY A 404 18.79 3.27 4.60
N ALA A 405 19.18 2.24 3.85
CA ALA A 405 18.64 1.99 2.51
C ALA A 405 17.13 1.65 2.56
N LEU A 406 16.72 0.78 3.48
CA LEU A 406 15.32 0.41 3.67
C LEU A 406 14.45 1.61 4.11
N GLN A 407 14.94 2.46 5.01
CA GLN A 407 14.22 3.66 5.42
C GLN A 407 13.98 4.63 4.25
N LYS A 408 14.96 4.77 3.35
CA LYS A 408 14.79 5.59 2.13
C LYS A 408 13.67 5.03 1.24
N ILE A 409 13.61 3.71 1.07
CA ILE A 409 12.56 3.08 0.28
C ILE A 409 11.19 3.30 0.93
N GLU A 410 11.06 3.11 2.25
CA GLU A 410 9.80 3.36 2.98
C GLU A 410 9.35 4.83 2.91
N ASP A 411 10.30 5.78 2.89
CA ASP A 411 10.01 7.20 2.71
C ASP A 411 9.55 7.53 1.27
N GLU A 412 10.02 6.80 0.26
CA GLU A 412 9.65 6.96 -1.16
C GLU A 412 8.35 6.24 -1.54
N ASP A 413 8.09 5.09 -0.93
CA ASP A 413 6.98 4.20 -1.25
C ASP A 413 6.14 3.87 -0.01
N PRO A 414 4.97 4.51 0.15
CA PRO A 414 4.05 4.25 1.27
C PRO A 414 3.47 2.82 1.29
N THR A 415 3.59 2.08 0.17
CA THR A 415 3.15 0.67 0.03
C THR A 415 4.29 -0.32 0.28
N PHE A 416 5.41 0.14 0.82
CA PHE A 416 6.50 -0.69 1.32
C PHE A 416 6.63 -0.51 2.83
N ARG A 417 6.82 -1.62 3.56
CA ARG A 417 7.03 -1.60 5.02
C ARG A 417 8.13 -2.54 5.42
N VAL A 418 8.82 -2.21 6.51
CA VAL A 418 9.80 -3.10 7.13
C VAL A 418 9.46 -3.30 8.59
N ASP A 419 9.21 -4.55 8.94
CA ASP A 419 8.93 -4.96 10.30
C ASP A 419 10.07 -5.83 10.83
N ARG A 420 10.27 -5.83 12.15
CA ARG A 420 11.11 -6.82 12.81
C ARG A 420 10.21 -7.76 13.60
N GLU A 421 10.13 -9.01 13.17
CA GLU A 421 9.33 -10.01 13.87
C GLU A 421 9.96 -10.31 15.22
N ALA A 422 9.22 -10.09 16.29
CA ALA A 422 9.74 -10.12 17.66
C ALA A 422 10.21 -11.53 18.07
N GLN A 423 9.51 -12.56 17.58
CA GLN A 423 9.81 -13.96 17.95
C GLN A 423 10.95 -14.54 17.13
N THR A 424 10.85 -14.47 15.81
CA THR A 424 11.82 -15.07 14.90
C THR A 424 13.08 -14.21 14.77
N LYS A 425 13.00 -12.95 15.22
CA LYS A 425 14.03 -11.89 15.12
C LYS A 425 14.39 -11.54 13.67
N GLU A 426 13.61 -12.02 12.70
CA GLU A 426 13.80 -11.73 11.29
C GLU A 426 13.36 -10.29 10.99
N MET A 427 14.12 -9.61 10.16
CA MET A 427 13.68 -8.40 9.49
C MET A 427 12.88 -8.84 8.26
N VAL A 428 11.64 -8.38 8.15
CA VAL A 428 10.71 -8.74 7.09
C VAL A 428 10.35 -7.49 6.32
N MET A 429 10.69 -7.48 5.03
CA MET A 429 10.24 -6.46 4.11
C MET A 429 8.88 -6.88 3.52
N ARG A 430 7.93 -5.96 3.47
CA ARG A 430 6.58 -6.18 2.96
C ARG A 430 6.32 -5.26 1.78
N GLY A 431 5.75 -5.81 0.73
CA GLY A 431 5.36 -5.07 -0.47
C GLY A 431 4.02 -5.56 -1.03
N MET A 432 3.61 -4.94 -2.13
CA MET A 432 2.36 -5.26 -2.83
C MET A 432 2.41 -6.62 -3.54
N SER A 433 3.60 -7.02 -3.98
CA SER A 433 3.84 -8.27 -4.68
C SER A 433 5.30 -8.69 -4.57
N GLU A 434 5.62 -9.87 -5.08
CA GLU A 434 7.02 -10.30 -5.22
C GLU A 434 7.79 -9.51 -6.27
N LEU A 435 7.12 -9.10 -7.37
CA LEU A 435 7.74 -8.25 -8.37
C LEU A 435 8.11 -6.90 -7.75
N HIS A 436 7.22 -6.32 -6.94
CA HIS A 436 7.49 -5.09 -6.20
C HIS A 436 8.72 -5.26 -5.29
N LEU A 437 8.76 -6.32 -4.48
CA LEU A 437 9.90 -6.58 -3.60
C LEU A 437 11.21 -6.82 -4.37
N GLN A 438 11.16 -7.48 -5.53
CA GLN A 438 12.32 -7.69 -6.38
C GLN A 438 12.85 -6.36 -6.97
N VAL A 439 11.96 -5.44 -7.34
CA VAL A 439 12.34 -4.08 -7.77
C VAL A 439 13.10 -3.37 -6.66
N ILE A 440 12.58 -3.43 -5.44
CA ILE A 440 13.21 -2.79 -4.28
C ILE A 440 14.58 -3.40 -4.01
N GLU A 441 14.73 -4.72 -4.06
CA GLU A 441 16.01 -5.41 -3.91
C GLU A 441 17.03 -4.93 -4.97
N ASN A 442 16.62 -4.87 -6.23
CA ASN A 442 17.47 -4.37 -7.32
C ASN A 442 17.86 -2.90 -7.11
N ARG A 443 16.91 -2.05 -6.69
CA ARG A 443 17.15 -0.63 -6.39
C ARG A 443 18.13 -0.46 -5.23
N MET A 444 18.01 -1.26 -4.17
CA MET A 444 18.97 -1.25 -3.06
C MET A 444 20.39 -1.62 -3.53
N ALA A 445 20.50 -2.62 -4.41
CA ALA A 445 21.78 -3.03 -4.97
C ALA A 445 22.37 -1.98 -5.93
N SER A 446 21.56 -1.41 -6.82
CA SER A 446 22.00 -0.46 -7.85
C SER A 446 22.30 0.93 -7.26
N ARG A 447 21.40 1.48 -6.44
CA ARG A 447 21.45 2.84 -5.90
C ARG A 447 22.28 2.93 -4.63
N ASP A 448 21.93 2.13 -3.62
CA ASP A 448 22.51 2.23 -2.28
C ASP A 448 23.74 1.32 -2.08
N LYS A 449 24.03 0.47 -3.08
CA LYS A 449 25.13 -0.52 -3.06
C LYS A 449 25.01 -1.45 -1.85
N VAL A 450 23.80 -1.92 -1.59
CA VAL A 450 23.46 -2.87 -0.53
C VAL A 450 22.94 -4.14 -1.17
N GLU A 451 23.66 -5.25 -1.00
CA GLU A 451 23.20 -6.56 -1.43
C GLU A 451 22.55 -7.32 -0.25
N VAL A 452 21.41 -7.94 -0.52
CA VAL A 452 20.65 -8.72 0.46
C VAL A 452 20.41 -10.13 -0.03
N VAL A 453 20.09 -11.02 0.89
CA VAL A 453 19.58 -12.37 0.62
C VAL A 453 18.17 -12.43 1.18
N THR A 454 17.23 -12.86 0.35
CA THR A 454 15.82 -12.94 0.71
C THR A 454 15.35 -14.39 0.83
N ARG A 455 14.42 -14.64 1.75
CA ARG A 455 13.77 -15.95 1.93
C ARG A 455 12.33 -15.79 2.40
N ALA A 456 11.54 -16.86 2.31
CA ALA A 456 10.22 -16.88 2.92
C ALA A 456 10.31 -16.60 4.43
N PRO A 457 9.49 -15.67 4.98
CA PRO A 457 9.48 -15.39 6.41
C PRO A 457 9.11 -16.63 7.22
N LYS A 458 9.75 -16.81 8.38
CA LYS A 458 9.39 -17.90 9.30
C LYS A 458 8.01 -17.61 9.91
N ILE A 459 7.17 -18.63 9.95
CA ILE A 459 5.90 -18.57 10.69
C ILE A 459 6.22 -18.56 12.20
N PRO A 460 5.70 -17.59 12.97
CA PRO A 460 5.94 -17.51 14.40
C PRO A 460 5.06 -18.52 15.15
N TYR A 461 5.33 -19.82 14.99
CA TYR A 461 4.66 -20.86 15.78
C TYR A 461 4.92 -20.67 17.27
N ARG A 462 4.06 -21.26 18.10
CA ARG A 462 4.19 -21.29 19.56
C ARG A 462 4.12 -22.71 20.08
N GLU A 463 4.48 -22.90 21.34
CA GLU A 463 4.39 -24.17 22.04
C GLU A 463 3.47 -24.06 23.25
N THR A 464 2.68 -25.09 23.51
CA THR A 464 1.89 -25.21 24.73
C THR A 464 1.78 -26.66 25.18
N VAL A 465 1.10 -26.89 26.30
CA VAL A 465 0.70 -28.20 26.79
C VAL A 465 -0.81 -28.30 26.73
N SER A 466 -1.31 -29.48 26.37
CA SER A 466 -2.76 -29.77 26.40
C SER A 466 -3.17 -30.59 27.61
N GLY A 467 -2.20 -31.18 28.31
CA GLY A 467 -2.40 -31.97 29.52
C GLY A 467 -1.83 -31.29 30.77
N SER A 468 -1.58 -32.12 31.78
CA SER A 468 -0.81 -31.73 32.96
C SER A 468 0.18 -32.82 33.33
N SER A 469 1.35 -32.43 33.85
CA SER A 469 2.34 -33.36 34.39
C SER A 469 3.02 -32.76 35.61
N GLU A 470 3.54 -33.63 36.47
CA GLU A 470 4.31 -33.28 37.65
C GLU A 470 5.66 -34.00 37.60
N GLY A 471 6.72 -33.32 38.01
CA GLY A 471 8.05 -33.92 38.04
C GLY A 471 9.05 -33.08 38.80
N SER A 472 10.29 -33.59 38.87
CA SER A 472 11.35 -32.98 39.66
C SER A 472 12.69 -33.08 38.98
N TYR A 473 13.54 -32.10 39.23
CA TYR A 473 14.91 -32.09 38.76
C TYR A 473 15.87 -31.72 39.88
N ARG A 474 16.95 -32.48 40.01
CA ARG A 474 18.06 -32.20 40.93
C ARG A 474 19.31 -31.82 40.15
N HIS A 475 19.68 -30.55 40.19
CA HIS A 475 20.95 -30.06 39.69
C HIS A 475 22.03 -30.25 40.75
N LYS A 476 23.07 -31.02 40.45
CA LYS A 476 24.25 -31.19 41.30
C LYS A 476 25.52 -31.12 40.45
N LYS A 477 26.37 -30.13 40.69
CA LYS A 477 27.67 -29.99 40.02
C LYS A 477 28.77 -29.74 41.06
N GLN A 478 29.77 -30.61 41.08
CA GLN A 478 31.01 -30.41 41.84
C GLN A 478 32.12 -30.07 40.84
N THR A 479 32.29 -28.78 40.56
CA THR A 479 33.51 -28.23 39.97
C THR A 479 34.45 -27.81 41.09
N GLY A 480 35.77 -27.74 40.87
CA GLY A 480 36.78 -27.44 41.91
C GLY A 480 36.68 -26.06 42.62
N GLY A 481 35.56 -25.34 42.49
CA GLY A 481 35.20 -24.12 43.22
C GLY A 481 33.92 -24.30 44.04
N ALA A 482 33.12 -23.24 44.23
CA ALA A 482 31.82 -23.33 44.92
C ALA A 482 30.91 -24.37 44.23
N GLY A 483 30.35 -25.29 45.01
CA GLY A 483 29.44 -26.30 44.49
C GLY A 483 28.14 -25.68 43.96
N GLN A 484 27.41 -26.45 43.16
CA GLN A 484 26.06 -26.10 42.74
C GLN A 484 25.10 -27.22 43.14
N PHE A 485 24.07 -26.86 43.92
CA PHE A 485 23.00 -27.75 44.31
C PHE A 485 21.65 -27.01 44.26
N ALA A 486 20.66 -27.60 43.59
CA ALA A 486 19.26 -27.19 43.70
C ALA A 486 18.36 -28.35 43.28
N GLU A 487 17.26 -28.55 43.99
CA GLU A 487 16.19 -29.46 43.60
C GLU A 487 14.88 -28.67 43.54
N VAL A 488 14.13 -28.83 42.46
CA VAL A 488 12.82 -28.19 42.27
C VAL A 488 11.82 -29.23 41.79
N HIS A 489 10.57 -29.07 42.20
CA HIS A 489 9.46 -29.93 41.83
C HIS A 489 8.35 -29.05 41.28
N PHE A 490 7.91 -29.36 40.05
CA PHE A 490 6.92 -28.58 39.32
C PHE A 490 5.71 -29.39 38.94
N LYS A 491 4.58 -28.70 38.87
CA LYS A 491 3.42 -29.09 38.07
C LYS A 491 3.29 -28.14 36.89
N VAL A 492 3.25 -28.66 35.67
CA VAL A 492 2.97 -27.87 34.47
C VAL A 492 1.62 -28.31 33.93
N ALA A 493 0.73 -27.37 33.65
CA ALA A 493 -0.60 -27.65 33.11
C ALA A 493 -1.01 -26.61 32.06
N SER A 494 -1.96 -26.97 31.20
CA SER A 494 -2.57 -26.05 30.24
C SER A 494 -3.32 -24.92 30.94
N LEU A 495 -3.26 -23.72 30.38
CA LEU A 495 -4.04 -22.55 30.80
C LEU A 495 -4.92 -22.11 29.62
N THR A 496 -6.24 -22.15 29.80
CA THR A 496 -7.16 -21.63 28.79
C THR A 496 -7.04 -20.12 28.66
N GLN A 497 -7.52 -19.53 27.56
CA GLN A 497 -7.58 -18.07 27.42
C GLN A 497 -8.85 -17.47 28.06
N GLU A 498 -9.78 -18.32 28.48
CA GLU A 498 -11.09 -17.93 29.04
C GLU A 498 -11.17 -18.26 30.55
N PHE A 499 -10.37 -17.60 31.40
CA PHE A 499 -10.48 -17.75 32.86
C PHE A 499 -10.81 -16.45 33.61
N GLY A 500 -11.01 -15.34 32.89
CA GLY A 500 -11.35 -14.04 33.47
C GLY A 500 -10.14 -13.32 34.07
N GLU A 501 -10.38 -12.51 35.10
CA GLU A 501 -9.33 -11.72 35.75
C GLU A 501 -8.35 -12.62 36.54
N PRO A 502 -7.02 -12.46 36.35
CA PRO A 502 -6.03 -13.29 37.02
C PRO A 502 -6.17 -13.33 38.56
N ASP A 503 -6.49 -12.19 39.18
CA ASP A 503 -6.67 -12.09 40.64
C ASP A 503 -7.88 -12.88 41.16
N GLU A 504 -8.89 -13.13 40.32
CA GLU A 504 -10.07 -13.93 40.66
C GLU A 504 -9.84 -15.42 40.43
N PHE A 505 -9.01 -15.77 39.44
CA PHE A 505 -8.73 -17.15 39.08
C PHE A 505 -7.60 -17.78 39.91
N PHE A 506 -6.49 -17.07 40.11
CA PHE A 506 -5.33 -17.55 40.87
C PHE A 506 -5.54 -17.32 42.37
N ILE A 507 -6.54 -18.00 42.91
CA ILE A 507 -6.92 -17.98 44.33
C ILE A 507 -6.71 -19.33 45.00
N LYS A 508 -6.69 -19.33 46.33
CA LYS A 508 -6.52 -20.57 47.13
C LYS A 508 -7.58 -21.64 46.90
N ALA A 509 -8.77 -21.26 46.41
CA ALA A 509 -9.83 -22.21 46.07
C ALA A 509 -9.46 -23.07 44.84
N ASN A 510 -8.72 -22.49 43.90
CA ASN A 510 -8.28 -23.17 42.67
C ASN A 510 -6.87 -23.77 42.83
N PHE A 511 -6.02 -23.16 43.66
CA PHE A 511 -4.64 -23.59 43.90
C PHE A 511 -4.36 -23.75 45.39
N GLU A 512 -4.42 -24.99 45.89
CA GLU A 512 -4.20 -25.29 47.30
C GLU A 512 -2.79 -24.86 47.76
N ASN A 513 -2.64 -24.23 48.93
CA ASN A 513 -1.35 -23.72 49.43
C ASN A 513 -0.73 -22.60 48.58
N LEU A 514 -1.51 -21.91 47.73
CA LEU A 514 -1.05 -20.71 47.03
C LEU A 514 -0.50 -19.66 48.00
N ARG A 515 0.74 -19.24 47.76
CA ARG A 515 1.43 -18.16 48.48
C ARG A 515 1.47 -16.88 47.67
N ALA A 516 1.85 -16.98 46.41
CA ALA A 516 1.96 -15.88 45.46
C ALA A 516 1.85 -16.42 44.03
N PHE A 517 1.52 -15.56 43.09
CA PHE A 517 1.61 -15.87 41.66
C PHE A 517 2.21 -14.69 40.89
N SER A 518 2.73 -14.97 39.70
CA SER A 518 3.15 -13.97 38.72
C SER A 518 2.55 -14.34 37.37
N TYR A 519 1.66 -13.48 36.87
CA TYR A 519 1.00 -13.66 35.59
C TYR A 519 1.66 -12.80 34.50
N ASP A 520 1.81 -13.38 33.32
CA ASP A 520 2.34 -12.75 32.11
C ASP A 520 1.25 -12.73 31.03
N ASP A 521 0.62 -11.57 30.88
CA ASP A 521 -0.47 -11.35 29.92
C ASP A 521 -0.05 -11.68 28.49
N LYS A 522 1.21 -11.43 28.12
CA LYS A 522 1.69 -11.56 26.75
C LYS A 522 1.76 -13.01 26.27
N HIS A 523 2.05 -13.93 27.20
CA HIS A 523 2.21 -15.36 26.89
C HIS A 523 1.13 -16.21 27.54
N ASN A 524 0.13 -15.59 28.18
CA ASN A 524 -0.87 -16.30 28.98
C ASN A 524 -0.19 -17.37 29.87
N PHE A 525 0.77 -16.91 30.67
CA PHE A 525 1.58 -17.79 31.53
C PHE A 525 1.50 -17.36 32.98
N CYS A 526 1.30 -18.33 33.89
CA CYS A 526 1.30 -18.07 35.32
C CYS A 526 2.31 -18.93 36.06
N PHE A 527 3.25 -18.28 36.76
CA PHE A 527 4.09 -18.91 37.77
C PHE A 527 3.40 -18.88 39.13
N ILE A 528 3.28 -20.03 39.78
CA ILE A 528 2.51 -20.18 41.02
C ILE A 528 3.44 -20.74 42.12
N ASP A 529 3.65 -19.95 43.18
CA ASP A 529 4.38 -20.38 44.37
C ASP A 529 3.42 -21.08 45.35
N ARG A 530 3.62 -22.38 45.53
CA ARG A 530 2.91 -23.24 46.50
C ARG A 530 3.87 -23.84 47.54
N VAL A 531 5.09 -23.33 47.64
CA VAL A 531 6.16 -23.92 48.48
C VAL A 531 5.78 -23.86 49.95
N THR A 532 5.69 -25.00 50.62
CA THR A 532 5.45 -25.08 52.06
C THR A 532 6.75 -25.37 52.84
N GLY A 533 6.78 -24.97 54.12
CA GLY A 533 7.84 -25.36 55.06
C GLY A 533 9.24 -24.78 54.79
N GLY A 534 9.39 -23.79 53.90
CA GLY A 534 10.69 -23.18 53.58
C GLY A 534 11.63 -24.09 52.77
N SER A 535 11.10 -25.09 52.08
CA SER A 535 11.87 -26.06 51.28
C SER A 535 12.63 -25.45 50.10
N VAL A 536 12.20 -24.27 49.64
CA VAL A 536 12.98 -23.38 48.77
C VAL A 536 13.10 -22.02 49.48
N PRO A 537 14.32 -21.50 49.71
CA PRO A 537 14.52 -20.17 50.27
C PRO A 537 13.86 -19.07 49.41
N ASN A 538 13.16 -18.12 50.04
CA ASN A 538 12.38 -17.09 49.34
C ASN A 538 13.22 -16.23 48.39
N ASN A 539 14.50 -16.01 48.68
CA ASN A 539 15.43 -15.27 47.83
C ASN A 539 15.75 -16.00 46.51
N PHE A 540 15.53 -17.32 46.42
CA PHE A 540 15.78 -18.10 45.21
C PHE A 540 14.54 -18.31 44.34
N ILE A 541 13.33 -18.01 44.83
CA ILE A 541 12.09 -18.14 44.04
C ILE A 541 12.13 -17.30 42.75
N PRO A 542 12.59 -16.02 42.77
CA PRO A 542 12.75 -15.25 41.54
C PRO A 542 13.72 -15.87 40.53
N ALA A 543 14.75 -16.58 41.02
CA ALA A 543 15.70 -17.28 40.14
C ALA A 543 15.09 -18.53 39.49
N VAL A 544 14.20 -19.23 40.21
CA VAL A 544 13.41 -20.34 39.66
C VAL A 544 12.50 -19.84 38.54
N GLU A 545 11.72 -18.79 38.80
CA GLU A 545 10.82 -18.20 37.80
C GLU A 545 11.59 -17.74 36.56
N LYS A 546 12.71 -17.03 36.76
CA LYS A 546 13.59 -16.62 35.67
C LYS A 546 14.10 -17.81 34.85
N GLY A 547 14.43 -18.93 35.48
CA GLY A 547 14.85 -20.15 34.80
C GLY A 547 13.76 -20.76 33.93
N ILE A 548 12.50 -20.69 34.37
CA ILE A 548 11.32 -21.12 33.60
C ILE A 548 11.12 -20.18 32.40
N ARG A 549 11.08 -18.86 32.61
CA ARG A 549 10.89 -17.87 31.55
C ARG A 549 11.95 -17.97 30.45
N GLU A 550 13.21 -18.17 30.81
CA GLU A 550 14.28 -18.42 29.83
C GLU A 550 14.08 -19.72 29.05
N ARG A 551 13.52 -20.77 29.66
CA ARG A 551 13.20 -22.01 28.93
C ARG A 551 12.03 -21.79 27.97
N MET A 552 11.03 -21.02 28.39
CA MET A 552 9.87 -20.68 27.55
C MET A 552 10.28 -19.90 26.31
N GLU A 553 11.22 -18.96 26.42
CA GLU A 553 11.77 -18.23 25.28
C GLU A 553 12.52 -19.14 24.29
N GLN A 554 13.20 -20.18 24.79
CA GLN A 554 13.96 -21.13 23.98
C GLN A 554 13.10 -22.28 23.43
N GLY A 555 11.80 -22.35 23.76
CA GLY A 555 10.92 -23.47 23.45
C GLY A 555 11.30 -24.79 24.13
N VAL A 556 10.60 -25.87 23.83
CA VAL A 556 10.79 -27.21 24.42
C VAL A 556 10.75 -28.32 23.36
N ILE A 557 9.88 -28.18 22.36
CA ILE A 557 9.62 -29.14 21.29
C ILE A 557 10.48 -28.85 20.07
N ALA A 558 10.34 -27.66 19.50
CA ALA A 558 10.90 -27.25 18.21
C ALA A 558 11.59 -25.88 18.26
N GLY A 559 11.78 -25.34 19.47
CA GLY A 559 12.48 -24.07 19.69
C GLY A 559 11.58 -22.85 19.60
N PHE A 560 10.26 -23.03 19.62
CA PHE A 560 9.29 -21.94 19.55
C PHE A 560 8.86 -21.48 20.93
N GLN A 561 8.52 -20.20 21.05
CA GLN A 561 8.20 -19.62 22.35
C GLN A 561 6.94 -20.26 22.98
N VAL A 562 7.03 -20.61 24.25
CA VAL A 562 5.95 -21.26 25.01
C VAL A 562 4.88 -20.24 25.47
N GLN A 563 3.61 -20.63 25.44
CA GLN A 563 2.46 -19.87 25.95
C GLN A 563 1.33 -20.78 26.48
N ASP A 564 0.27 -20.18 27.03
CA ASP A 564 -0.98 -20.84 27.43
C ASP A 564 -0.75 -21.98 28.46
N CYS A 565 0.05 -21.73 29.49
CA CYS A 565 0.33 -22.74 30.53
C CYS A 565 0.61 -22.15 31.92
N THR A 566 0.44 -22.99 32.95
CA THR A 566 0.84 -22.69 34.33
C THR A 566 2.08 -23.50 34.71
N CYS A 567 2.88 -22.96 35.62
CA CYS A 567 3.94 -23.71 36.29
C CYS A 567 3.87 -23.48 37.80
N GLU A 568 3.53 -24.54 38.54
CA GLU A 568 3.41 -24.50 40.00
C GLU A 568 4.66 -25.07 40.66
N LEU A 569 5.35 -24.26 41.46
CA LEU A 569 6.43 -24.71 42.33
C LEU A 569 5.84 -25.13 43.68
N PHE A 570 5.83 -26.43 43.96
CA PHE A 570 5.25 -26.96 45.21
C PHE A 570 6.27 -27.52 46.20
N PHE A 571 7.48 -27.87 45.75
CA PHE A 571 8.54 -28.39 46.61
C PHE A 571 9.93 -28.15 46.02
N GLY A 572 10.96 -28.16 46.88
CA GLY A 572 12.35 -28.15 46.45
C GLY A 572 13.30 -28.54 47.57
N LYS A 573 14.61 -28.52 47.30
CA LYS A 573 15.65 -28.68 48.32
C LYS A 573 16.84 -27.79 47.99
N ASP A 574 17.41 -27.21 49.02
CA ASP A 574 18.68 -26.49 48.99
C ASP A 574 19.78 -27.24 49.75
N HIS A 575 21.00 -26.74 49.60
CA HIS A 575 22.18 -27.15 50.36
C HIS A 575 22.83 -25.88 50.94
N PRO A 576 23.16 -25.83 52.25
CA PRO A 576 23.59 -24.60 52.92
C PRO A 576 24.80 -23.89 52.29
N VAL A 577 25.65 -24.63 51.59
CA VAL A 577 26.91 -24.12 51.01
C VAL A 577 26.89 -24.11 49.48
N ASP A 578 26.14 -25.02 48.86
CA ASP A 578 26.22 -25.26 47.42
C ASP A 578 25.03 -24.68 46.65
N SER A 579 23.99 -24.19 47.34
CA SER A 579 22.85 -23.55 46.69
C SER A 579 23.09 -22.08 46.41
N ASN A 580 22.81 -21.68 45.18
CA ASN A 580 22.89 -20.31 44.69
C ASN A 580 21.83 -20.09 43.60
N GLU A 581 21.64 -18.83 43.20
CA GLU A 581 20.65 -18.44 42.19
C GLU A 581 20.87 -19.18 40.86
N THR A 582 22.12 -19.33 40.41
CA THR A 582 22.45 -20.04 39.17
C THR A 582 22.05 -21.51 39.23
N ALA A 583 22.22 -22.17 40.38
CA ALA A 583 21.83 -23.56 40.56
C ALA A 583 20.29 -23.74 40.47
N PHE A 584 19.52 -22.90 41.17
CA PHE A 584 18.05 -22.95 41.13
C PHE A 584 17.50 -22.60 39.76
N LYS A 585 18.06 -21.59 39.10
CA LYS A 585 17.70 -21.21 37.73
C LYS A 585 17.96 -22.33 36.73
N THR A 586 19.12 -23.00 36.82
CA THR A 586 19.46 -24.14 35.95
C THR A 586 18.56 -25.34 36.22
N ALA A 587 18.28 -25.63 37.50
CA ALA A 587 17.38 -26.71 37.89
C ALA A 587 15.96 -26.46 37.38
N ALA A 588 15.46 -25.23 37.51
CA ALA A 588 14.15 -24.81 37.02
C ALA A 588 14.04 -24.95 35.49
N ASN A 589 15.02 -24.45 34.75
CA ASN A 589 15.03 -24.55 33.29
C ASN A 589 14.93 -26.02 32.81
N ARG A 590 15.70 -26.93 33.43
CA ARG A 590 15.70 -28.36 33.08
C ARG A 590 14.42 -29.07 33.54
N CYS A 591 13.98 -28.81 34.77
CA CYS A 591 12.75 -29.39 35.30
C CYS A 591 11.55 -29.00 34.45
N PHE A 592 11.42 -27.72 34.10
CA PHE A 592 10.32 -27.26 33.26
C PHE A 592 10.32 -27.98 31.92
N ARG A 593 11.47 -28.09 31.25
CA ARG A 593 11.60 -28.84 29.98
C ARG A 593 11.13 -30.29 30.11
N GLU A 594 11.58 -31.01 31.12
CA GLU A 594 11.25 -32.44 31.31
C GLU A 594 9.76 -32.63 31.63
N VAL A 595 9.20 -31.81 32.51
CA VAL A 595 7.78 -31.88 32.90
C VAL A 595 6.87 -31.46 31.73
N PHE A 596 7.23 -30.41 31.00
CA PHE A 596 6.49 -29.95 29.82
C PHE A 596 6.42 -31.03 28.73
N GLN A 597 7.52 -31.76 28.48
CA GLN A 597 7.54 -32.87 27.51
C GLN A 597 6.60 -34.02 27.89
N GLN A 598 6.30 -34.18 29.19
CA GLN A 598 5.39 -35.20 29.70
C GLN A 598 3.94 -34.72 29.75
N ALA A 599 3.69 -33.41 29.67
CA ALA A 599 2.36 -32.79 29.79
C ALA A 599 1.60 -32.71 28.44
N ASN A 600 1.85 -33.66 27.53
CA ASN A 600 1.26 -33.71 26.18
C ASN A 600 1.47 -32.41 25.37
N PRO A 601 2.72 -32.14 24.94
CA PRO A 601 3.10 -30.88 24.33
C PRO A 601 2.56 -30.74 22.89
N VAL A 602 2.08 -29.56 22.53
CA VAL A 602 1.39 -29.24 21.28
C VAL A 602 1.97 -27.97 20.67
N LEU A 603 2.08 -27.92 19.33
CA LEU A 603 2.40 -26.68 18.63
C LEU A 603 1.14 -25.87 18.37
N LEU A 604 1.26 -24.55 18.45
CA LEU A 604 0.20 -23.62 18.03
C LEU A 604 0.65 -22.86 16.78
N GLU A 605 -0.28 -22.65 15.85
CA GLU A 605 -0.10 -21.80 14.67
C GLU A 605 -0.91 -20.51 14.80
N PRO A 606 -0.39 -19.39 14.27
CA PRO A 606 -1.14 -18.15 14.21
C PRO A 606 -2.26 -18.26 13.17
N ILE A 607 -3.47 -17.96 13.60
CA ILE A 607 -4.65 -17.78 12.76
C ILE A 607 -4.82 -16.30 12.46
N VAL A 608 -5.05 -15.99 11.19
CA VAL A 608 -5.33 -14.63 10.74
C VAL A 608 -6.81 -14.46 10.42
N GLN A 609 -7.33 -13.28 10.74
CA GLN A 609 -8.57 -12.78 10.17
C GLN A 609 -8.26 -12.28 8.76
N LEU A 610 -8.78 -12.95 7.75
CA LEU A 610 -8.57 -12.65 6.34
C LEU A 610 -9.83 -12.01 5.77
N GLU A 611 -9.68 -10.83 5.18
CA GLU A 611 -10.73 -10.16 4.41
C GLU A 611 -10.34 -10.13 2.94
N ILE A 612 -11.22 -10.64 2.07
CA ILE A 612 -10.94 -10.79 0.64
C ILE A 612 -12.05 -10.09 -0.13
N THR A 613 -11.69 -9.06 -0.89
CA THR A 613 -12.62 -8.34 -1.75
C THR A 613 -12.46 -8.83 -3.18
N VAL A 614 -13.53 -9.39 -3.76
CA VAL A 614 -13.54 -9.96 -5.12
C VAL A 614 -14.82 -9.62 -5.88
N PRO A 615 -14.81 -9.64 -7.21
CA PRO A 615 -16.03 -9.55 -8.01
C PRO A 615 -17.00 -10.70 -7.72
N ASP A 616 -18.31 -10.44 -7.83
CA ASP A 616 -19.39 -11.42 -7.63
C ASP A 616 -19.15 -12.73 -8.41
N ALA A 617 -18.61 -12.62 -9.63
CA ALA A 617 -18.34 -13.75 -10.52
C ALA A 617 -17.32 -14.76 -9.96
N HIS A 618 -16.42 -14.33 -9.07
CA HIS A 618 -15.33 -15.16 -8.55
C HIS A 618 -15.57 -15.68 -7.13
N LEU A 619 -16.71 -15.35 -6.52
CA LEU A 619 -17.01 -15.73 -5.13
C LEU A 619 -16.98 -17.26 -4.91
N GLY A 620 -17.45 -18.03 -5.89
CA GLY A 620 -17.41 -19.50 -5.83
C GLY A 620 -15.99 -20.06 -5.79
N ASP A 621 -15.09 -19.51 -6.60
CA ASP A 621 -13.68 -19.93 -6.67
C ASP A 621 -12.95 -19.62 -5.37
N ILE A 622 -13.16 -18.43 -4.80
CA ILE A 622 -12.57 -18.02 -3.51
C ILE A 622 -13.04 -18.92 -2.37
N THR A 623 -14.34 -19.21 -2.32
CA THR A 623 -14.90 -20.10 -1.29
C THR A 623 -14.30 -21.50 -1.39
N SER A 624 -14.09 -22.00 -2.60
CA SER A 624 -13.44 -23.29 -2.86
C SER A 624 -11.98 -23.29 -2.40
N ASP A 625 -11.20 -22.27 -2.79
CA ASP A 625 -9.77 -22.15 -2.42
C ASP A 625 -9.57 -22.02 -0.90
N LEU A 626 -10.40 -21.22 -0.21
CA LEU A 626 -10.35 -21.10 1.26
C LEU A 626 -10.51 -22.45 1.97
N ASN A 627 -11.41 -23.31 1.48
CA ASN A 627 -11.59 -24.65 2.05
C ASN A 627 -10.32 -25.51 1.90
N THR A 628 -9.59 -25.38 0.78
CA THR A 628 -8.31 -26.09 0.58
C THR A 628 -7.21 -25.59 1.51
N ARG A 629 -7.30 -24.33 1.94
CA ARG A 629 -6.34 -23.65 2.84
C ARG A 629 -6.70 -23.75 4.32
N ARG A 630 -7.57 -24.70 4.70
CA ARG A 630 -8.04 -24.86 6.09
C ARG A 630 -8.73 -23.60 6.64
N GLY A 631 -9.26 -22.75 5.75
CA GLY A 631 -9.99 -21.55 6.10
C GLY A 631 -11.38 -21.87 6.64
N ARG A 632 -11.81 -21.11 7.64
CA ARG A 632 -13.18 -21.13 8.17
C ARG A 632 -13.85 -19.81 7.81
N MET A 633 -14.86 -19.87 6.97
CA MET A 633 -15.64 -18.67 6.64
C MET A 633 -16.45 -18.19 7.85
N GLU A 634 -16.44 -16.89 8.08
CA GLU A 634 -17.22 -16.24 9.14
C GLU A 634 -18.39 -15.44 8.58
N GLY A 635 -18.23 -14.83 7.41
CA GLY A 635 -19.28 -14.03 6.80
C GLY A 635 -18.92 -13.52 5.41
N MET A 636 -19.92 -12.90 4.79
CA MET A 636 -19.80 -12.21 3.51
C MET A 636 -20.58 -10.92 3.59
N ASP A 637 -19.97 -9.82 3.15
CA ASP A 637 -20.58 -8.50 3.08
C ASP A 637 -20.54 -7.99 1.64
N ASN A 638 -21.56 -7.25 1.22
CA ASN A 638 -21.57 -6.60 -0.08
C ASN A 638 -20.70 -5.33 -0.02
N ALA A 639 -19.71 -5.21 -0.91
CA ALA A 639 -18.81 -4.06 -0.98
C ALA A 639 -19.34 -2.91 -1.85
N GLY A 640 -20.46 -3.12 -2.55
CA GLY A 640 -20.94 -2.25 -3.63
C GLY A 640 -20.21 -2.51 -4.95
N GLY A 641 -20.75 -1.97 -6.05
CA GLY A 641 -20.09 -2.00 -7.36
C GLY A 641 -19.83 -3.40 -7.95
N GLY A 642 -20.60 -4.42 -7.57
CA GLY A 642 -20.43 -5.81 -8.03
C GLY A 642 -19.29 -6.57 -7.33
N PHE A 643 -18.84 -6.09 -6.16
CA PHE A 643 -17.84 -6.75 -5.32
C PHE A 643 -18.44 -7.29 -4.02
N GLN A 644 -17.85 -8.36 -3.51
CA GLN A 644 -18.13 -8.97 -2.21
C GLN A 644 -16.87 -8.99 -1.37
N VAL A 645 -17.02 -8.75 -0.07
CA VAL A 645 -15.99 -8.99 0.94
C VAL A 645 -16.26 -10.33 1.63
N VAL A 646 -15.36 -11.28 1.49
CA VAL A 646 -15.38 -12.56 2.19
C VAL A 646 -14.50 -12.46 3.44
N LYS A 647 -15.08 -12.76 4.60
CA LYS A 647 -14.38 -12.78 5.90
C LYS A 647 -14.15 -14.23 6.33
N ALA A 648 -12.90 -14.59 6.58
CA ALA A 648 -12.53 -15.94 6.98
C ALA A 648 -11.36 -15.96 7.97
N LYS A 649 -11.32 -16.99 8.82
CA LYS A 649 -10.15 -17.31 9.65
C LYS A 649 -9.31 -18.37 8.97
N VAL A 650 -8.03 -18.07 8.74
CA VAL A 650 -7.13 -18.95 7.99
C VAL A 650 -5.78 -19.03 8.72
N PRO A 651 -5.13 -20.19 8.78
CA PRO A 651 -3.76 -20.28 9.29
C PRO A 651 -2.79 -19.46 8.45
N LEU A 652 -1.95 -18.63 9.08
CA LEU A 652 -1.01 -17.73 8.38
C LEU A 652 -0.12 -18.46 7.38
N ALA A 653 0.29 -19.70 7.71
CA ALA A 653 1.12 -20.54 6.85
C ALA A 653 0.51 -20.74 5.45
N GLU A 654 -0.82 -20.81 5.36
CA GLU A 654 -1.58 -21.05 4.12
C GLU A 654 -1.80 -19.75 3.31
N VAL A 655 -1.60 -18.59 3.94
CA VAL A 655 -1.83 -17.26 3.35
C VAL A 655 -0.56 -16.66 2.76
N THR A 656 0.62 -17.19 3.10
CA THR A 656 1.92 -16.67 2.64
C THR A 656 2.05 -16.48 1.12
N THR A 657 1.41 -17.36 0.33
CA THR A 657 1.42 -17.32 -1.14
C THR A 657 0.09 -16.84 -1.74
N TYR A 658 -0.83 -16.35 -0.91
CA TYR A 658 -2.22 -16.10 -1.29
C TYR A 658 -2.35 -15.05 -2.40
N SER A 659 -1.53 -13.99 -2.39
CA SER A 659 -1.52 -12.95 -3.43
C SER A 659 -1.45 -13.52 -4.85
N ARG A 660 -0.59 -14.52 -5.09
CA ARG A 660 -0.44 -15.13 -6.42
C ARG A 660 -1.69 -15.91 -6.82
N SER A 661 -2.22 -16.73 -5.91
CA SER A 661 -3.41 -17.53 -6.15
C SER A 661 -4.65 -16.64 -6.38
N LEU A 662 -4.85 -15.63 -5.53
CA LEU A 662 -5.96 -14.69 -5.64
C LEU A 662 -5.92 -13.95 -6.98
N SER A 663 -4.75 -13.42 -7.36
CA SER A 663 -4.59 -12.72 -8.63
C SER A 663 -4.89 -13.65 -9.81
N SER A 664 -4.43 -14.90 -9.78
CA SER A 664 -4.71 -15.87 -10.83
C SER A 664 -6.20 -16.24 -10.93
N MET A 665 -6.92 -16.35 -9.81
CA MET A 665 -8.34 -16.72 -9.79
C MET A 665 -9.25 -15.58 -10.25
N THR A 666 -8.87 -14.34 -9.93
CA THR A 666 -9.73 -13.16 -10.12
C THR A 666 -9.31 -12.29 -11.32
N GLY A 667 -8.37 -12.78 -12.14
CA GLY A 667 -7.75 -11.98 -13.19
C GLY A 667 -7.05 -10.73 -12.64
N GLY A 668 -6.63 -10.72 -11.37
CA GLY A 668 -5.99 -9.59 -10.70
C GLY A 668 -6.96 -8.57 -10.11
N GLN A 669 -8.27 -8.78 -10.18
CA GLN A 669 -9.27 -7.85 -9.62
C GLN A 669 -9.44 -7.98 -8.11
N GLY A 670 -9.12 -9.15 -7.55
CA GLY A 670 -9.20 -9.41 -6.12
C GLY A 670 -8.17 -8.63 -5.31
N SER A 671 -8.52 -8.32 -4.07
CA SER A 671 -7.61 -7.80 -3.05
C SER A 671 -7.85 -8.52 -1.73
N TYR A 672 -6.86 -8.49 -0.85
CA TYR A 672 -7.01 -9.07 0.49
C TYR A 672 -6.19 -8.31 1.51
N SER A 673 -6.63 -8.36 2.76
CA SER A 673 -5.89 -7.93 3.93
C SER A 673 -6.01 -8.98 5.03
N TYR A 674 -5.06 -9.00 5.95
CA TYR A 674 -5.19 -9.86 7.12
C TYR A 674 -4.56 -9.28 8.38
N GLU A 675 -5.13 -9.65 9.52
CA GLU A 675 -4.60 -9.33 10.85
C GLU A 675 -4.48 -10.61 11.69
N ILE A 676 -3.51 -10.65 12.61
CA ILE A 676 -3.37 -11.79 13.54
C ILE A 676 -4.59 -11.80 14.45
N SER A 677 -5.32 -12.91 14.46
CA SER A 677 -6.50 -13.10 15.31
C SER A 677 -6.11 -13.75 16.63
N HIS A 678 -5.58 -14.98 16.59
CA HIS A 678 -5.24 -15.77 17.77
C HIS A 678 -4.36 -16.96 17.36
N TYR A 679 -4.05 -17.85 18.31
CA TYR A 679 -3.31 -19.09 18.06
C TYR A 679 -4.22 -20.31 18.26
N GLU A 680 -4.15 -21.27 17.34
CA GLU A 680 -4.85 -22.57 17.46
C GLU A 680 -3.86 -23.74 17.42
N PRO A 681 -4.20 -24.90 18.03
CA PRO A 681 -3.42 -26.13 17.90
C PRO A 681 -3.19 -26.54 16.44
N VAL A 682 -1.91 -26.78 16.11
CA VAL A 682 -1.51 -27.30 14.79
C VAL A 682 -2.04 -28.73 14.61
N PRO A 683 -2.61 -29.08 13.44
CA PRO A 683 -2.99 -30.45 13.15
C PRO A 683 -1.82 -31.44 13.32
N PRO A 684 -2.04 -32.65 13.87
CA PRO A 684 -0.96 -33.59 14.20
C PRO A 684 -0.02 -33.93 13.03
N GLN A 685 -0.55 -33.99 11.82
CA GLN A 685 0.24 -34.26 10.61
C GLN A 685 1.22 -33.12 10.30
N GLU A 686 0.78 -31.86 10.42
CA GLU A 686 1.61 -30.68 10.19
C GLU A 686 2.62 -30.47 11.33
N GLN A 687 2.20 -30.68 12.58
CA GLN A 687 3.11 -30.63 13.74
C GLN A 687 4.30 -31.59 13.55
N GLY A 688 4.06 -32.81 13.07
CA GLY A 688 5.12 -33.78 12.80
C GLY A 688 6.16 -33.28 11.78
N LYS A 689 5.71 -32.60 10.72
CA LYS A 689 6.60 -32.00 9.70
C LYS A 689 7.42 -30.85 10.28
N ILE A 690 6.79 -29.95 11.03
CA ILE A 690 7.45 -28.78 11.63
C ILE A 690 8.54 -29.22 12.62
N VAL A 691 8.24 -30.16 13.50
CA VAL A 691 9.21 -30.70 14.47
C VAL A 691 10.36 -31.40 13.76
N ALA A 692 10.10 -32.15 12.68
CA ALA A 692 11.16 -32.79 11.90
C ALA A 692 12.06 -31.76 11.18
N ALA A 693 11.49 -30.68 10.66
CA ALA A 693 12.24 -29.61 10.01
C ALA A 693 13.14 -28.86 11.00
N SER A 694 12.63 -28.55 12.19
CA SER A 694 13.41 -27.91 13.27
C SER A 694 14.62 -28.76 13.68
N LYS A 695 14.43 -30.06 13.91
CA LYS A 695 15.53 -30.98 14.28
C LYS A 695 16.63 -31.12 13.23
N ARG A 696 16.31 -30.97 11.93
CA ARG A 696 17.34 -30.98 10.87
C ARG A 696 18.20 -29.73 10.94
N ARG A 697 17.57 -28.59 11.20
CA ARG A 697 18.24 -27.29 11.30
C ARG A 697 19.24 -27.25 12.46
N ASP A 698 18.85 -27.76 13.63
CA ASP A 698 19.73 -27.84 14.80
C ASP A 698 21.00 -28.68 14.51
N ASN A 699 20.86 -29.78 13.76
CA ASN A 699 22.01 -30.62 13.40
C ASN A 699 22.93 -29.94 12.37
N ASP A 700 22.38 -29.14 11.45
CA ASP A 700 23.16 -28.42 10.43
C ASP A 700 23.89 -27.18 11.02
N GLU A 701 23.44 -26.64 12.16
CA GLU A 701 24.09 -25.53 12.88
C GLU A 701 25.17 -26.01 13.88
N ASP A 702 25.14 -27.28 14.29
CA ASP A 702 26.13 -27.92 15.18
C ASP A 702 27.31 -28.59 14.42
N GLU A 703 27.23 -28.70 13.09
CA GLU A 703 28.33 -29.10 12.17
C GLU A 703 29.07 -27.89 11.57
#